data_AF-A0A817DEU0-F1
#
_entry.id   AF-A0A817DEU0-F1
#
_cell.length_a   1.000
_cell.length_b   1.000
_cell.length_c   1.000
_cell.angle_alpha   90.00
_cell.angle_beta   90.00
_cell.angle_gamma   90.00
#
_symmetry.space_group_name_H-M   'P 1'
#
loop_
_entity.id
_entity.type
_entity.pdbx_description
1 polymer ?
#
loop_
_entity_poly.entity_id
_entity_poly.type
_entity_poly.pdbx_seq_one_letter_code
_entity_poly.pdbx_strand_id
1 'polypeptide(L)'
;MIDIQDLVQPIHWQITQSLLSWLTDLLPSGDNVCFPCLQHLFIGYNPDYICNLVIDTSEEQCVGENIDQQKVIEACKIKILRCTSFDLPLVLVTQTTDDEKNQLLIQQYYELHKRKSFADVFPQHRGKSLHSTSRSTPFATIICSVSKKQIIYTYTQIYDTIIYDSNIVNEIKLNNLQTELEVINKIKSHFLKQDGPRILIIRVDYLTEYKQLLFLKHILINAIDDESKEPSDHCVWLVIHLQRNMLGEAKNNVLFHGWQVDMIDDLNAYNPISIENLMNSSYYDLIVQEPFQLSEDLFNELVNRTLSKLRYEVANNQLESRINQRRNIITDCLIQDNRSELRVLIRDKLFLLIKKIYRDQDDKRFSDWRKDLLNNGLIIATCRSLNEAFKATIVRFYEAYFILLFAHLERYNFFDSYQFIRKQDENEQELLKGIWDTSLTSSLKNIDENVMNLNNVEISLVFDLRLPCAMIEYTVIRGICKILSKQQSENDITVGDFEQRLWLKLNEKTIYGKKIIFKIFENDKLFEHYFNDLLCSFLNENNIQLTSNFVFKIICTNPTRSNKTRFQSLLTNWEEIIQIFRIFELGTSLIDENSLLKTCMRQFIVIDDQYRVDANNKNDLYTLILSKEGFVQLEPCNDEQHLKSNSNDNRDLFIENSLMNLLKKLQKPKYVRNVESPKQLITKYDLIYHGIRTLKNYVVDNLDRFSSHISLIRSITTLFDNQFSAKIIKQIYVEDDATNFDSCNLIHRFIERLTNIIETAENHIKADKTTIQRTILKLECELLKNWLIDHGNQYSDVLTVINHNDTDLWRYSSKIFLYINRRLDLIENIENYHGQIPVENGKFKKLEKFFTKLSDQSCKIQLLLVNHLHTNLILPINENDFENILRKDYRFFERNMHEVNEHLGNERHHVRLIGLITWLKYYTQIYAFVLHNDSHEDIMSNIDRFLARDESIFGATLKLFILKQLVHMSKNVTLTDVRDLFVHRNVVWLRPLITRIEPLATNRDLILPLPLFEGHNEYLNINETLNNFDNIDKVRTLIKNCRTNQELAYGFYLWFIQYYCRYLTPNIQKDQRFIQVFSVDLKQLLIDSFEPIGFNLLASLCCNFSDGSYFYLQPNMSKKAFYCRLIALNIVVLCLSTKTCPKTTYFGTLLLIKINICLKTILITFNLYV
;
A
#
# COMPACT_ATOMS: atom_id res chain seq x y z
N MET A 1 -38.41 -55.73 51.13
CA MET A 1 -36.94 -55.75 51.23
C MET A 1 -36.62 -55.86 52.70
N ILE A 2 -35.90 -56.90 53.11
CA ILE A 2 -35.35 -56.99 54.47
C ILE A 2 -34.12 -56.09 54.45
N ASP A 3 -34.05 -55.12 55.37
CA ASP A 3 -32.89 -54.23 55.47
C ASP A 3 -31.75 -54.98 56.16
N ILE A 4 -30.50 -54.76 55.77
CA ILE A 4 -29.34 -55.48 56.33
C ILE A 4 -29.23 -55.24 57.85
N GLN A 5 -29.68 -54.08 58.32
CA GLN A 5 -29.78 -53.74 59.73
C GLN A 5 -30.60 -54.77 60.55
N ASP A 6 -31.60 -55.41 59.94
CA ASP A 6 -32.45 -56.40 60.61
C ASP A 6 -31.83 -57.80 60.65
N LEU A 7 -30.78 -58.05 59.86
CA LEU A 7 -30.10 -59.35 59.71
C LEU A 7 -28.78 -59.44 60.49
N VAL A 8 -28.27 -58.31 60.98
CA VAL A 8 -26.94 -58.20 61.61
C VAL A 8 -27.08 -57.94 63.12
N GLN A 9 -26.13 -58.47 63.91
CA GLN A 9 -26.11 -58.18 65.35
C GLN A 9 -26.02 -56.67 65.62
N PRO A 10 -26.75 -56.13 66.63
CA PRO A 10 -26.73 -54.70 66.94
C PRO A 10 -25.33 -54.13 67.18
N ILE A 11 -24.42 -54.95 67.72
CA ILE A 11 -23.04 -54.57 68.00
C ILE A 11 -22.21 -54.36 66.72
N HIS A 12 -22.40 -55.22 65.71
CA HIS A 12 -21.76 -55.08 64.40
C HIS A 12 -22.31 -53.86 63.66
N TRP A 13 -23.61 -53.58 63.78
CA TRP A 13 -24.23 -52.38 63.21
C TRP A 13 -23.72 -51.09 63.86
N GLN A 14 -23.54 -51.06 65.19
CA GLN A 14 -22.93 -49.91 65.88
C GLN A 14 -21.49 -49.64 65.41
N ILE A 15 -20.68 -50.68 65.26
CA ILE A 15 -19.32 -50.59 64.70
C ILE A 15 -19.38 -50.08 63.26
N THR A 16 -20.32 -50.58 62.46
CA THR A 16 -20.54 -50.15 61.07
C THR A 16 -20.89 -48.66 60.99
N GLN A 17 -21.79 -48.16 61.84
CA GLN A 17 -22.13 -46.72 61.90
C GLN A 17 -20.95 -45.84 62.33
N SER A 18 -20.13 -46.31 63.27
CA SER A 18 -18.92 -45.60 63.68
C SER A 18 -17.89 -45.50 62.53
N LEU A 19 -17.71 -46.58 61.76
CA LEU A 19 -16.84 -46.59 60.59
C LEU A 19 -17.40 -45.72 59.45
N LEU A 20 -18.72 -45.73 59.22
CA LEU A 20 -19.35 -44.87 58.22
C LEU A 20 -19.21 -43.38 58.57
N SER A 21 -19.41 -43.01 59.84
CA SER A 21 -19.15 -41.66 60.34
C SER A 21 -17.68 -41.26 60.14
N TRP A 22 -16.76 -42.16 60.50
CA TRP A 22 -15.33 -41.91 60.30
C TRP A 22 -14.99 -41.69 58.83
N LEU A 23 -15.57 -42.46 57.90
CA LEU A 23 -15.35 -42.28 56.46
C LEU A 23 -15.90 -40.94 55.95
N THR A 24 -17.07 -40.51 56.43
CA THR A 24 -17.64 -39.20 56.04
C THR A 24 -16.84 -38.03 56.61
N ASP A 25 -16.26 -38.18 57.80
CA ASP A 25 -15.42 -37.15 58.44
C ASP A 25 -14.09 -36.93 57.69
N LEU A 26 -13.64 -37.92 56.88
CA LEU A 26 -12.44 -37.81 56.04
C LEU A 26 -12.67 -37.05 54.74
N LEU A 27 -13.89 -36.54 54.46
CA LEU A 27 -14.17 -35.71 53.30
C LEU A 27 -14.19 -34.21 53.65
N PRO A 28 -13.76 -33.33 52.74
CA PRO A 28 -13.83 -31.89 52.96
C PRO A 28 -15.28 -31.40 52.94
N SER A 29 -15.60 -30.47 53.84
CA SER A 29 -16.95 -29.95 54.08
C SER A 29 -17.38 -28.77 53.18
N GLY A 30 -16.76 -28.60 52.00
CA GLY A 30 -16.99 -27.45 51.10
C GLY A 30 -17.59 -27.79 49.73
N ASP A 31 -18.44 -26.90 49.22
CA ASP A 31 -19.20 -26.96 47.94
C ASP A 31 -18.35 -26.91 46.64
N ASN A 32 -17.14 -27.46 46.63
CA ASN A 32 -16.38 -27.58 45.38
C ASN A 32 -16.87 -28.80 44.58
N VAL A 33 -17.55 -28.50 43.48
CA VAL A 33 -18.27 -29.43 42.56
C VAL A 33 -17.41 -30.57 41.97
N CYS A 34 -16.08 -30.53 42.14
CA CYS A 34 -15.14 -31.51 41.57
C CYS A 34 -14.37 -32.34 42.61
N PHE A 35 -14.70 -32.30 43.91
CA PHE A 35 -14.01 -33.14 44.90
C PHE A 35 -14.44 -34.61 44.81
N PRO A 36 -13.51 -35.58 44.97
CA PRO A 36 -13.84 -37.01 44.93
C PRO A 36 -14.88 -37.39 46.01
N CYS A 37 -16.05 -37.89 45.61
CA CYS A 37 -17.01 -38.54 46.50
C CYS A 37 -16.39 -39.76 47.21
N LEU A 38 -17.01 -40.27 48.29
CA LEU A 38 -16.55 -41.47 49.02
C LEU A 38 -16.20 -42.65 48.09
N GLN A 39 -16.98 -42.87 47.04
CA GLN A 39 -16.77 -43.96 46.08
C GLN A 39 -15.49 -43.81 45.23
N HIS A 40 -14.97 -42.60 45.07
CA HIS A 40 -13.71 -42.34 44.36
C HIS A 40 -12.48 -42.59 45.25
N LEU A 41 -12.60 -42.38 46.57
CA LEU A 41 -11.52 -42.61 47.53
C LEU A 41 -11.52 -44.05 48.06
N PHE A 42 -12.70 -44.63 48.25
CA PHE A 42 -12.91 -45.96 48.79
C PHE A 42 -13.55 -46.83 47.70
N ILE A 43 -12.72 -47.63 47.03
CA ILE A 43 -13.15 -48.48 45.91
C ILE A 43 -14.24 -49.45 46.39
N GLY A 44 -15.38 -49.46 45.71
CA GLY A 44 -16.50 -50.35 46.04
C GLY A 44 -17.25 -49.94 47.32
N TYR A 45 -17.16 -48.67 47.74
CA TYR A 45 -17.91 -48.16 48.89
C TYR A 45 -19.42 -48.43 48.75
N ASN A 46 -19.91 -49.29 49.64
CA ASN A 46 -21.31 -49.56 49.90
C ASN A 46 -21.44 -49.76 51.43
N PRO A 47 -22.44 -49.16 52.12
CA PRO A 47 -22.75 -49.49 53.51
C PRO A 47 -22.77 -51.00 53.80
N ASP A 48 -23.27 -51.79 52.84
CA ASP A 48 -23.32 -53.25 52.94
C ASP A 48 -21.93 -53.88 52.92
N TYR A 49 -21.00 -53.32 52.13
CA TYR A 49 -19.60 -53.78 52.09
C TYR A 49 -18.90 -53.54 53.42
N ILE A 50 -19.10 -52.35 54.03
CA ILE A 50 -18.54 -52.02 55.33
C ILE A 50 -19.12 -52.94 56.42
N CYS A 51 -20.43 -53.19 56.38
CA CYS A 51 -21.07 -54.11 57.31
C CYS A 51 -20.50 -55.54 57.21
N ASN A 52 -20.26 -56.04 55.99
CA ASN A 52 -19.65 -57.35 55.78
C ASN A 52 -18.18 -57.38 56.20
N LEU A 53 -17.42 -56.31 55.98
CA LEU A 53 -16.04 -56.20 56.47
C LEU A 53 -15.97 -56.30 57.99
N VAL A 54 -16.93 -55.69 58.70
CA VAL A 54 -17.05 -55.77 60.16
C VAL A 54 -17.35 -57.20 60.60
N ILE A 55 -18.23 -57.92 59.89
CA ILE A 55 -18.54 -59.33 60.17
C ILE A 55 -17.30 -60.20 59.96
N ASP A 56 -16.69 -60.15 58.77
CA ASP A 56 -15.48 -60.93 58.42
C ASP A 56 -14.34 -60.68 59.43
N THR A 57 -14.11 -59.41 59.80
CA THR A 57 -13.04 -59.05 60.74
C THR A 57 -13.37 -59.44 62.18
N SER A 58 -14.65 -59.43 62.55
CA SER A 58 -15.08 -59.93 63.86
C SER A 58 -14.87 -61.44 63.94
N GLU A 59 -15.21 -62.19 62.89
CA GLU A 59 -14.97 -63.64 62.81
C GLU A 59 -13.47 -64.00 62.84
N GLU A 60 -12.62 -63.24 62.15
CA GLU A 60 -11.17 -63.44 62.17
C GLU A 60 -10.51 -63.12 63.54
N GLN A 61 -11.05 -62.17 64.29
CA GLN A 61 -10.49 -61.71 65.58
C GLN A 61 -11.07 -62.46 66.79
N CYS A 62 -12.17 -63.19 66.63
CA CYS A 62 -12.84 -63.91 67.72
C CYS A 62 -12.16 -65.24 68.04
N VAL A 63 -11.40 -65.29 69.14
CA VAL A 63 -10.99 -66.53 69.83
C VAL A 63 -11.78 -66.72 71.15
N GLY A 64 -12.97 -66.10 71.28
CA GLY A 64 -13.85 -66.20 72.46
C GLY A 64 -15.12 -65.33 72.38
N GLU A 65 -16.02 -65.41 73.38
CA GLU A 65 -17.38 -64.82 73.37
C GLU A 65 -17.46 -63.28 73.54
N ASN A 66 -16.35 -62.56 73.74
CA ASN A 66 -16.33 -61.09 73.91
C ASN A 66 -15.60 -60.39 72.77
N ILE A 67 -16.36 -59.64 71.95
CA ILE A 67 -15.83 -58.83 70.84
C ILE A 67 -15.25 -57.52 71.40
N ASP A 68 -13.94 -57.31 71.25
CA ASP A 68 -13.29 -56.02 71.53
C ASP A 68 -13.55 -55.04 70.38
N GLN A 69 -14.54 -54.16 70.56
CA GLN A 69 -14.99 -53.22 69.54
C GLN A 69 -13.86 -52.35 69.00
N GLN A 70 -12.90 -51.93 69.84
CA GLN A 70 -11.81 -51.05 69.41
C GLN A 70 -10.83 -51.78 68.49
N LYS A 71 -10.47 -53.03 68.81
CA LYS A 71 -9.62 -53.85 67.94
C LYS A 71 -10.26 -54.16 66.61
N VAL A 72 -11.58 -54.45 66.59
CA VAL A 72 -12.32 -54.68 65.34
C VAL A 72 -12.37 -53.40 64.50
N ILE A 73 -12.62 -52.23 65.11
CA ILE A 73 -12.60 -50.94 64.42
C ILE A 73 -11.22 -50.65 63.82
N GLU A 74 -10.13 -50.83 64.56
CA GLU A 74 -8.77 -50.59 64.06
C GLU A 74 -8.39 -51.57 62.94
N ALA A 75 -8.71 -52.85 63.08
CA ALA A 75 -8.49 -53.84 62.03
C ALA A 75 -9.30 -53.53 60.77
N CYS A 76 -10.55 -53.10 60.90
CA CYS A 76 -11.37 -52.64 59.78
C CYS A 76 -10.77 -51.39 59.12
N LYS A 77 -10.30 -50.40 59.89
CA LYS A 77 -9.62 -49.21 59.36
C LYS A 77 -8.38 -49.58 58.55
N ILE A 78 -7.55 -50.50 59.04
CA ILE A 78 -6.37 -50.99 58.30
C ILE A 78 -6.78 -51.67 56.99
N LYS A 79 -7.77 -52.56 57.01
CA LYS A 79 -8.26 -53.24 55.79
C LYS A 79 -8.85 -52.24 54.78
N ILE A 80 -9.57 -51.23 55.25
CA ILE A 80 -10.08 -50.15 54.40
C ILE A 80 -8.92 -49.40 53.74
N LEU A 81 -7.95 -48.91 54.53
CA LEU A 81 -6.78 -48.14 54.04
C LEU A 81 -5.89 -48.91 53.04
N ARG A 82 -5.89 -50.24 53.08
CA ARG A 82 -5.17 -51.07 52.09
C ARG A 82 -5.79 -51.04 50.69
N CYS A 83 -7.09 -50.73 50.60
CA CYS A 83 -7.87 -50.71 49.36
C CYS A 83 -8.31 -49.29 48.96
N THR A 84 -7.85 -48.25 49.66
CA THR A 84 -8.17 -46.86 49.30
C THR A 84 -7.32 -46.33 48.16
N SER A 85 -7.90 -45.42 47.39
CA SER A 85 -7.23 -44.68 46.32
C SER A 85 -6.00 -43.93 46.84
N PHE A 86 -4.99 -43.84 45.98
CA PHE A 86 -3.80 -43.02 46.19
C PHE A 86 -4.12 -41.51 46.25
N ASP A 87 -5.34 -41.12 45.87
CA ASP A 87 -5.85 -39.75 46.05
C ASP A 87 -6.14 -39.39 47.52
N LEU A 88 -6.31 -40.38 48.41
CA LEU A 88 -6.69 -40.15 49.81
C LEU A 88 -5.66 -39.29 50.58
N PRO A 89 -4.35 -39.60 50.58
CA PRO A 89 -3.35 -38.72 51.20
C PRO A 89 -3.40 -37.28 50.70
N LEU A 90 -3.68 -37.08 49.41
CA LEU A 90 -3.77 -35.75 48.82
C LEU A 90 -4.98 -34.98 49.38
N VAL A 91 -6.13 -35.63 49.51
CA VAL A 91 -7.34 -35.04 50.11
C VAL A 91 -7.11 -34.68 51.58
N LEU A 92 -6.49 -35.57 52.35
CA LEU A 92 -6.23 -35.37 53.78
C LEU A 92 -5.30 -34.18 54.05
N VAL A 93 -4.29 -33.98 53.21
CA VAL A 93 -3.37 -32.84 53.33
C VAL A 93 -4.04 -31.51 52.98
N THR A 94 -5.09 -31.52 52.16
CA THR A 94 -5.82 -30.29 51.79
C THR A 94 -6.87 -29.85 52.81
N GLN A 95 -7.17 -30.69 53.82
CA GLN A 95 -8.13 -30.38 54.88
C GLN A 95 -7.49 -29.53 55.97
N THR A 96 -8.25 -28.57 56.49
CA THR A 96 -7.79 -27.63 57.54
C THR A 96 -8.17 -28.05 58.96
N THR A 97 -8.78 -29.23 59.12
CA THR A 97 -9.31 -29.74 60.39
C THR A 97 -8.43 -30.88 60.91
N ASP A 98 -7.79 -30.68 62.07
CA ASP A 98 -6.94 -31.65 62.79
C ASP A 98 -5.70 -32.18 62.03
N ASP A 99 -4.75 -31.28 61.72
CA ASP A 99 -3.49 -31.59 61.01
C ASP A 99 -2.70 -32.78 61.60
N GLU A 100 -2.63 -32.92 62.94
CA GLU A 100 -1.87 -34.01 63.59
C GLU A 100 -2.48 -35.39 63.35
N LYS A 101 -3.81 -35.52 63.37
CA LYS A 101 -4.50 -36.80 63.13
C LYS A 101 -4.37 -37.21 61.66
N ASN A 102 -4.50 -36.26 60.74
CA ASN A 102 -4.36 -36.50 59.32
C ASN A 102 -2.93 -36.90 58.94
N GLN A 103 -1.91 -36.28 59.55
CA GLN A 103 -0.50 -36.66 59.34
C GLN A 103 -0.21 -38.09 59.80
N LEU A 104 -0.73 -38.50 60.97
CA LEU A 104 -0.60 -39.88 61.45
C LEU A 104 -1.27 -40.87 60.49
N LEU A 105 -2.45 -40.54 59.97
CA LEU A 105 -3.17 -41.38 59.00
C LEU A 105 -2.40 -41.50 57.67
N ILE A 106 -1.79 -40.42 57.20
CA ILE A 106 -0.93 -40.42 56.00
C ILE A 106 0.29 -41.31 56.23
N GLN A 107 0.97 -41.19 57.36
CA GLN A 107 2.13 -42.05 57.68
C GLN A 107 1.72 -43.53 57.70
N GLN A 108 0.61 -43.87 58.36
CA GLN A 108 0.05 -45.22 58.36
C GLN A 108 -0.28 -45.72 56.95
N TYR A 109 -0.89 -44.87 56.12
CA TYR A 109 -1.19 -45.19 54.73
C TYR A 109 0.08 -45.51 53.92
N TYR A 110 1.11 -44.66 54.00
CA TYR A 110 2.36 -44.88 53.29
C TYR A 110 3.11 -46.11 53.79
N GLU A 111 3.07 -46.43 55.09
CA GLU A 111 3.64 -47.68 55.63
C GLU A 111 2.94 -48.92 55.06
N LEU A 112 1.61 -48.89 54.95
CA LEU A 112 0.82 -49.99 54.38
C LEU A 112 1.10 -50.21 52.88
N HIS A 113 1.49 -49.16 52.15
CA HIS A 113 1.71 -49.22 50.70
C HIS A 113 3.20 -49.23 50.29
N LYS A 114 4.15 -49.10 51.22
CA LYS A 114 5.62 -49.00 50.98
C LYS A 114 6.26 -50.16 50.19
N ARG A 115 5.57 -51.30 50.02
CA ARG A 115 6.09 -52.55 49.43
C ARG A 115 5.07 -53.29 48.56
N LYS A 116 4.37 -52.59 47.65
CA LYS A 116 3.33 -53.22 46.81
C LYS A 116 3.54 -52.94 45.32
N SER A 117 4.67 -53.37 44.76
CA SER A 117 4.79 -53.59 43.31
C SER A 117 4.88 -55.09 43.01
N PHE A 118 4.53 -55.54 41.81
CA PHE A 118 4.74 -56.94 41.44
C PHE A 118 6.22 -57.34 41.52
N ALA A 119 7.14 -56.39 41.29
CA ALA A 119 8.58 -56.61 41.41
C ALA A 119 9.06 -56.80 42.86
N ASP A 120 8.34 -56.26 43.86
CA ASP A 120 8.64 -56.46 45.28
C ASP A 120 8.03 -57.75 45.83
N VAL A 121 6.90 -58.18 45.27
CA VAL A 121 6.24 -59.46 45.61
C VAL A 121 6.98 -60.64 44.99
N PHE A 122 7.59 -60.46 43.82
CA PHE A 122 8.47 -61.43 43.16
C PHE A 122 9.86 -60.85 43.00
N PRO A 123 10.77 -60.98 44.00
CA PRO A 123 12.13 -60.52 43.83
C PRO A 123 12.79 -61.30 42.68
N GLN A 124 12.88 -60.68 41.51
CA GLN A 124 13.68 -61.19 40.42
C GLN A 124 15.08 -61.40 40.96
N HIS A 125 15.63 -62.62 40.79
CA HIS A 125 17.03 -62.91 41.09
C HIS A 125 17.94 -61.98 40.27
N ARG A 126 18.21 -60.77 40.79
CA ARG A 126 19.27 -59.90 40.28
C ARG A 126 20.60 -60.54 40.63
N GLY A 127 21.11 -61.31 39.67
CA GLY A 127 22.48 -61.82 39.53
C GLY A 127 23.40 -61.75 40.75
N LYS A 128 23.41 -62.81 41.56
CA LYS A 128 24.64 -63.28 42.22
C LYS A 128 24.68 -64.80 42.09
N SER A 129 25.73 -65.31 41.44
CA SER A 129 25.97 -66.74 41.27
C SER A 129 26.00 -67.45 42.62
N LEU A 130 25.25 -68.53 42.76
CA LEU A 130 25.47 -69.52 43.81
C LEU A 130 25.74 -70.88 43.15
N HIS A 131 27.03 -71.17 42.94
CA HIS A 131 27.51 -72.53 43.12
C HIS A 131 27.46 -72.83 44.61
N SER A 132 26.42 -73.55 45.06
CA SER A 132 26.59 -74.59 46.07
C SER A 132 25.31 -75.38 46.20
N THR A 133 25.48 -76.66 45.95
CA THR A 133 24.56 -77.76 46.22
C THR A 133 24.13 -77.77 47.68
N SER A 134 22.93 -77.30 47.97
CA SER A 134 22.16 -77.74 49.13
C SER A 134 20.67 -77.70 48.78
N ARG A 135 20.08 -78.89 48.74
CA ARG A 135 18.64 -79.12 48.52
C ARG A 135 17.88 -78.68 49.78
N SER A 136 17.34 -77.47 49.76
CA SER A 136 16.08 -77.04 50.40
C SER A 136 15.96 -75.54 50.17
N THR A 137 15.01 -75.18 49.32
CA THR A 137 14.91 -73.91 48.62
C THR A 137 14.39 -72.76 49.51
N PRO A 138 14.92 -71.53 49.36
CA PRO A 138 14.33 -70.28 49.91
C PRO A 138 12.92 -69.96 49.37
N PHE A 139 12.47 -70.72 48.36
CA PHE A 139 11.24 -70.49 47.61
C PHE A 139 9.96 -70.91 48.35
N ALA A 140 10.02 -71.96 49.19
CA ALA A 140 8.86 -72.39 49.98
C ALA A 140 8.49 -71.37 51.07
N THR A 141 9.47 -70.63 51.59
CA THR A 141 9.26 -69.64 52.65
C THR A 141 8.58 -68.36 52.15
N ILE A 142 8.80 -67.98 50.88
CA ILE A 142 8.20 -66.78 50.28
C ILE A 142 6.70 -66.99 50.03
N ILE A 143 6.31 -68.14 49.49
CA ILE A 143 4.90 -68.41 49.17
C ILE A 143 4.06 -68.68 50.43
N CYS A 144 4.66 -69.21 51.51
CA CYS A 144 4.01 -69.33 52.82
C CYS A 144 3.63 -67.97 53.47
N SER A 145 4.19 -66.86 52.99
CA SER A 145 3.88 -65.50 53.47
C SER A 145 2.87 -64.73 52.61
N VAL A 146 2.43 -65.33 51.49
CA VAL A 146 1.59 -64.66 50.50
C VAL A 146 0.18 -65.22 50.53
N SER A 147 -0.82 -64.35 50.48
CA SER A 147 -2.22 -64.75 50.61
C SER A 147 -2.67 -65.63 49.45
N LYS A 148 -3.24 -66.79 49.78
CA LYS A 148 -3.74 -67.78 48.80
C LYS A 148 -4.82 -67.21 47.88
N LYS A 149 -5.60 -66.25 48.36
CA LYS A 149 -6.71 -65.61 47.65
C LYS A 149 -6.58 -64.09 47.80
N GLN A 150 -6.35 -63.39 46.70
CA GLN A 150 -6.10 -61.94 46.72
C GLN A 150 -6.85 -61.20 45.60
N ILE A 151 -7.30 -59.99 45.88
CA ILE A 151 -7.87 -59.04 44.91
C ILE A 151 -6.98 -57.81 44.90
N ILE A 152 -6.50 -57.43 43.72
CA ILE A 152 -5.64 -56.27 43.50
C ILE A 152 -6.40 -55.29 42.61
N TYR A 153 -6.70 -54.11 43.12
CA TYR A 153 -7.19 -53.00 42.32
C TYR A 153 -6.03 -52.16 41.79
N THR A 154 -6.05 -51.78 40.51
CA THR A 154 -4.97 -51.02 39.88
C THR A 154 -5.45 -50.08 38.79
N TYR A 155 -4.68 -49.03 38.50
CA TYR A 155 -4.90 -48.13 37.36
C TYR A 155 -4.02 -48.44 36.15
N THR A 156 -3.12 -49.44 36.22
CA THR A 156 -2.35 -49.95 35.07
C THR A 156 -3.29 -50.40 33.95
N GLN A 157 -2.91 -50.23 32.68
CA GLN A 157 -3.79 -50.64 31.57
C GLN A 157 -3.87 -52.17 31.46
N ILE A 158 -5.04 -52.72 31.13
CA ILE A 158 -5.21 -54.18 30.97
C ILE A 158 -4.31 -54.77 29.85
N TYR A 159 -3.94 -53.96 28.87
CA TYR A 159 -3.06 -54.39 27.77
C TYR A 159 -1.57 -54.29 28.11
N ASP A 160 -1.18 -53.53 29.14
CA ASP A 160 0.21 -53.41 29.54
C ASP A 160 0.77 -54.76 29.99
N THR A 161 2.02 -55.02 29.58
CA THR A 161 2.76 -56.20 30.03
C THR A 161 3.22 -55.99 31.46
N ILE A 162 2.84 -56.90 32.36
CA ILE A 162 3.32 -56.88 33.74
C ILE A 162 4.61 -57.70 33.81
N ILE A 163 5.64 -57.17 34.47
CA ILE A 163 6.94 -57.83 34.59
C ILE A 163 6.91 -58.85 35.76
N TYR A 164 6.86 -60.15 35.45
CA TYR A 164 6.94 -61.25 36.42
C TYR A 164 7.60 -62.50 35.80
N ASP A 165 7.94 -63.52 36.62
CA ASP A 165 8.49 -64.81 36.14
C ASP A 165 7.37 -65.71 35.59
N SER A 166 7.40 -65.96 34.27
CA SER A 166 6.38 -66.73 33.54
C SER A 166 6.33 -68.21 33.90
N ASN A 167 7.33 -68.74 34.61
CA ASN A 167 7.32 -70.13 35.06
C ASN A 167 6.41 -70.37 36.28
N ILE A 168 6.17 -69.31 37.06
CA ILE A 168 5.43 -69.35 38.33
C ILE A 168 4.01 -68.80 38.17
N VAL A 169 3.86 -67.83 37.27
CA VAL A 169 2.62 -67.07 37.09
C VAL A 169 1.93 -67.46 35.78
N ASN A 170 0.68 -67.90 35.87
CA ASN A 170 -0.21 -68.05 34.72
C ASN A 170 -1.14 -66.83 34.65
N GLU A 171 -1.23 -66.16 33.50
CA GLU A 171 -2.13 -65.02 33.30
C GLU A 171 -3.34 -65.39 32.43
N ILE A 172 -4.52 -65.00 32.88
CA ILE A 172 -5.77 -65.01 32.12
C ILE A 172 -6.24 -63.57 31.98
N LYS A 173 -6.37 -63.08 30.74
CA LYS A 173 -7.13 -61.85 30.44
C LYS A 173 -8.55 -62.28 30.09
N LEU A 174 -9.53 -61.84 30.88
CA LEU A 174 -10.91 -62.30 30.72
C LEU A 174 -11.47 -61.92 29.34
N ASN A 175 -11.17 -60.71 28.87
CA ASN A 175 -11.55 -60.19 27.55
C ASN A 175 -11.06 -61.02 26.35
N ASN A 176 -10.03 -61.86 26.54
CA ASN A 176 -9.46 -62.68 25.47
C ASN A 176 -10.17 -64.05 25.33
N LEU A 177 -11.11 -64.38 26.22
CA LEU A 177 -11.83 -65.65 26.22
C LEU A 177 -13.26 -65.43 25.74
N GLN A 178 -13.71 -66.22 24.76
CA GLN A 178 -15.03 -66.01 24.14
C GLN A 178 -16.14 -66.77 24.86
N THR A 179 -15.81 -67.85 25.57
CA THR A 179 -16.79 -68.73 26.19
C THR A 179 -16.50 -69.00 27.66
N GLU A 180 -17.56 -69.19 28.45
CA GLU A 180 -17.48 -69.60 29.86
C GLU A 180 -16.70 -70.92 30.03
N LEU A 181 -16.86 -71.86 29.10
CA LEU A 181 -16.18 -73.15 29.13
C LEU A 181 -14.65 -73.00 29.04
N GLU A 182 -14.15 -72.05 28.24
CA GLU A 182 -12.71 -71.77 28.14
C GLU A 182 -12.14 -71.23 29.44
N VAL A 183 -12.88 -70.37 30.14
CA VAL A 183 -12.51 -69.83 31.46
C VAL A 183 -12.42 -70.96 32.47
N ILE A 184 -13.45 -71.81 32.55
CA ILE A 184 -13.50 -72.96 33.45
C ILE A 184 -12.34 -73.93 33.16
N ASN A 185 -12.10 -74.27 31.89
CA ASN A 185 -11.02 -75.18 31.50
C ASN A 185 -9.64 -74.63 31.85
N LYS A 186 -9.40 -73.33 31.64
CA LYS A 186 -8.12 -72.70 32.02
C LYS A 186 -7.92 -72.68 33.53
N ILE A 187 -8.95 -72.34 34.31
CA ILE A 187 -8.89 -72.35 35.78
C ILE A 187 -8.62 -73.77 36.28
N LYS A 188 -9.38 -74.78 35.83
CA LYS A 188 -9.15 -76.19 36.19
C LYS A 188 -7.75 -76.66 35.78
N SER A 189 -7.24 -76.25 34.62
CA SER A 189 -5.89 -76.61 34.18
C SER A 189 -4.76 -76.03 35.04
N HIS A 190 -5.01 -74.94 35.77
CA HIS A 190 -4.04 -74.37 36.71
C HIS A 190 -3.89 -75.27 37.94
N PHE A 191 -5.03 -75.72 38.46
CA PHE A 191 -5.17 -76.53 39.65
C PHE A 191 -4.74 -78.01 39.44
N LEU A 192 -4.94 -78.56 38.24
CA LEU A 192 -4.53 -79.93 37.87
C LEU A 192 -3.00 -80.14 37.66
N LYS A 193 -2.18 -79.07 37.61
CA LYS A 193 -0.74 -79.18 37.30
C LYS A 193 0.08 -79.44 38.57
N GLN A 194 0.69 -80.62 38.70
CA GLN A 194 1.45 -81.05 39.89
C GLN A 194 2.85 -80.41 40.07
N ASP A 195 3.21 -79.41 39.26
CA ASP A 195 4.55 -78.79 39.25
C ASP A 195 4.61 -77.57 40.20
N GLY A 196 4.85 -77.82 41.49
CA GLY A 196 5.20 -76.81 42.50
C GLY A 196 4.15 -75.71 42.75
N PRO A 197 4.43 -74.78 43.68
CA PRO A 197 3.52 -73.67 43.98
C PRO A 197 3.45 -72.69 42.80
N ARG A 198 2.24 -72.29 42.41
CA ARG A 198 1.96 -71.43 41.25
C ARG A 198 0.88 -70.40 41.55
N ILE A 199 0.88 -69.31 40.81
CA ILE A 199 -0.08 -68.21 40.98
C ILE A 199 -0.86 -68.01 39.69
N LEU A 200 -2.18 -68.01 39.78
CA LEU A 200 -3.09 -67.66 38.70
C LEU A 200 -3.49 -66.19 38.82
N ILE A 201 -3.11 -65.37 37.85
CA ILE A 201 -3.55 -63.99 37.74
C ILE A 201 -4.70 -63.92 36.74
N ILE A 202 -5.86 -63.44 37.18
CA ILE A 202 -7.00 -63.16 36.30
C ILE A 202 -7.17 -61.65 36.23
N ARG A 203 -6.94 -61.08 35.04
CA ARG A 203 -7.09 -59.65 34.77
C ARG A 203 -8.49 -59.37 34.25
N VAL A 204 -9.15 -58.44 34.91
CA VAL A 204 -10.52 -58.02 34.61
C VAL A 204 -10.51 -56.51 34.36
N ASP A 205 -11.03 -56.09 33.22
CA ASP A 205 -11.34 -54.69 32.97
C ASP A 205 -12.67 -54.35 33.63
N TYR A 206 -12.60 -53.59 34.70
CA TYR A 206 -13.77 -53.34 35.53
C TYR A 206 -14.88 -52.61 34.77
N LEU A 207 -14.55 -51.75 33.81
CA LEU A 207 -15.56 -50.97 33.09
C LEU A 207 -16.40 -51.85 32.16
N THR A 208 -15.75 -52.77 31.45
CA THR A 208 -16.41 -53.61 30.43
C THR A 208 -16.94 -54.93 31.01
N GLU A 209 -16.29 -55.47 32.05
CA GLU A 209 -16.49 -56.85 32.51
C GLU A 209 -17.09 -56.96 33.92
N TYR A 210 -17.50 -55.86 34.59
CA TYR A 210 -17.99 -55.94 35.99
C TYR A 210 -19.11 -56.97 36.19
N LYS A 211 -20.01 -57.13 35.20
CA LYS A 211 -21.13 -58.08 35.26
C LYS A 211 -20.66 -59.54 35.32
N GLN A 212 -19.48 -59.81 34.79
CA GLN A 212 -18.87 -61.14 34.74
C GLN A 212 -18.17 -61.50 36.07
N LEU A 213 -17.99 -60.56 37.00
CA LEU A 213 -17.38 -60.83 38.31
C LEU A 213 -18.20 -61.80 39.15
N LEU A 214 -19.53 -61.69 39.13
CA LEU A 214 -20.41 -62.61 39.86
C LEU A 214 -20.27 -64.03 39.31
N PHE A 215 -20.23 -64.14 37.99
CA PHE A 215 -20.02 -65.39 37.28
C PHE A 215 -18.64 -66.01 37.60
N LEU A 216 -17.58 -65.20 37.53
CA LEU A 216 -16.22 -65.60 37.89
C LEU A 216 -16.12 -66.07 39.35
N LYS A 217 -16.80 -65.39 40.28
CA LYS A 217 -16.88 -65.78 41.69
C LYS A 217 -17.45 -67.19 41.84
N HIS A 218 -18.53 -67.52 41.15
CA HIS A 218 -19.13 -68.86 41.21
C HIS A 218 -18.19 -69.94 40.64
N ILE A 219 -17.51 -69.67 39.53
CA ILE A 219 -16.52 -70.62 38.98
C ILE A 219 -15.38 -70.84 39.98
N LEU A 220 -14.83 -69.77 40.55
CA LEU A 220 -13.70 -69.84 41.45
C LEU A 220 -14.05 -70.57 42.75
N ILE A 221 -15.23 -70.33 43.33
CA ILE A 221 -15.70 -71.07 44.50
C ILE A 221 -15.77 -72.56 44.18
N ASN A 222 -16.44 -72.95 43.09
CA ASN A 222 -16.57 -74.35 42.71
C ASN A 222 -15.21 -75.00 42.42
N ALA A 223 -14.31 -74.30 41.72
CA ALA A 223 -12.98 -74.81 41.39
C ALA A 223 -12.08 -74.99 42.63
N ILE A 224 -12.19 -74.09 43.61
CA ILE A 224 -11.43 -74.16 44.86
C ILE A 224 -12.01 -75.23 45.80
N ASP A 225 -13.34 -75.35 45.88
CA ASP A 225 -14.02 -76.32 46.75
C ASP A 225 -13.89 -77.76 46.23
N ASP A 226 -13.93 -77.98 44.91
CA ASP A 226 -13.74 -79.31 44.29
C ASP A 226 -12.36 -79.92 44.61
N GLU A 227 -11.33 -79.10 44.83
CA GLU A 227 -9.96 -79.55 45.14
C GLU A 227 -9.55 -79.48 46.62
N SER A 228 -10.43 -78.99 47.50
CA SER A 228 -10.20 -78.90 48.96
C SER A 228 -9.94 -80.24 49.67
N LYS A 229 -9.82 -81.34 48.93
CA LYS A 229 -9.50 -82.70 49.40
C LYS A 229 -7.99 -83.01 49.43
N GLU A 230 -7.12 -82.21 48.79
CA GLU A 230 -5.65 -82.30 48.93
C GLU A 230 -5.02 -80.91 49.11
N PRO A 231 -3.95 -80.75 49.94
CA PRO A 231 -3.34 -79.45 50.17
C PRO A 231 -2.49 -79.03 48.97
N SER A 232 -3.03 -78.23 48.06
CA SER A 232 -2.26 -77.58 47.00
C SER A 232 -1.76 -76.19 47.43
N ASP A 233 -0.52 -75.86 47.03
CA ASP A 233 0.13 -74.55 47.25
C ASP A 233 -0.18 -73.57 46.09
N HIS A 234 -1.35 -73.71 45.45
CA HIS A 234 -1.79 -72.84 44.35
C HIS A 234 -2.53 -71.61 44.88
N CYS A 235 -2.17 -70.42 44.36
CA CYS A 235 -2.80 -69.15 44.75
C CYS A 235 -3.55 -68.54 43.57
N VAL A 236 -4.65 -67.83 43.85
CA VAL A 236 -5.46 -67.15 42.83
C VAL A 236 -5.57 -65.67 43.16
N TRP A 237 -5.15 -64.83 42.22
CA TRP A 237 -5.22 -63.38 42.32
C TRP A 237 -6.11 -62.79 41.23
N LEU A 238 -7.05 -61.96 41.64
CA LEU A 238 -7.89 -61.16 40.74
C LEU A 238 -7.29 -59.76 40.61
N VAL A 239 -6.84 -59.38 39.42
CA VAL A 239 -6.35 -58.02 39.13
C VAL A 239 -7.44 -57.25 38.41
N ILE A 240 -8.01 -56.27 39.12
CA ILE A 240 -9.11 -55.45 38.64
C ILE A 240 -8.54 -54.12 38.15
N HIS A 241 -8.62 -53.89 36.84
CA HIS A 241 -8.17 -52.66 36.20
C HIS A 241 -9.28 -51.60 36.27
N LEU A 242 -8.99 -50.49 36.95
CA LEU A 242 -9.86 -49.35 37.16
C LEU A 242 -9.49 -48.18 36.27
N GLN A 243 -10.44 -47.26 36.07
CA GLN A 243 -10.20 -45.96 35.44
C GLN A 243 -10.56 -44.84 36.42
N ARG A 244 -9.59 -43.96 36.72
CA ARG A 244 -9.73 -42.91 37.75
C ARG A 244 -10.88 -41.93 37.48
N ASN A 245 -11.23 -41.70 36.22
CA ASN A 245 -12.28 -40.79 35.77
C ASN A 245 -13.72 -41.34 35.89
N MET A 246 -13.91 -42.65 36.11
CA MET A 246 -15.22 -43.32 36.08
C MET A 246 -15.54 -44.13 37.35
N LEU A 247 -14.84 -43.88 38.46
CA LEU A 247 -15.06 -44.59 39.73
C LEU A 247 -16.47 -44.39 40.31
N GLY A 248 -17.15 -43.28 39.98
CA GLY A 248 -18.54 -43.05 40.40
C GLY A 248 -19.59 -43.95 39.73
N GLU A 249 -19.26 -44.58 38.59
CA GLU A 249 -20.17 -45.49 37.88
C GLU A 249 -20.01 -46.96 38.33
N ALA A 250 -18.99 -47.24 39.15
CA ALA A 250 -18.62 -48.56 39.62
C ALA A 250 -19.49 -49.04 40.79
N LYS A 251 -20.57 -49.78 40.51
CA LYS A 251 -21.35 -50.50 41.55
C LYS A 251 -20.79 -51.91 41.75
N ASN A 252 -19.74 -52.06 42.58
CA ASN A 252 -19.30 -53.42 42.92
C ASN A 252 -20.24 -54.01 43.98
N ASN A 253 -21.20 -54.82 43.53
CA ASN A 253 -22.10 -55.53 44.44
C ASN A 253 -21.60 -56.96 44.73
N VAL A 254 -20.47 -57.38 44.16
CA VAL A 254 -19.96 -58.76 44.28
C VAL A 254 -18.91 -58.84 45.38
N LEU A 255 -19.31 -59.43 46.51
CA LEU A 255 -18.45 -59.58 47.70
C LEU A 255 -17.65 -60.89 47.65
N PHE A 256 -16.35 -60.85 47.90
CA PHE A 256 -15.50 -62.05 48.03
C PHE A 256 -15.07 -62.22 49.49
N HIS A 257 -15.87 -62.95 50.27
CA HIS A 257 -15.61 -63.19 51.70
C HIS A 257 -14.25 -63.87 51.93
N GLY A 258 -13.46 -63.36 52.88
CA GLY A 258 -12.16 -63.93 53.24
C GLY A 258 -11.03 -63.78 52.21
N TRP A 259 -11.21 -62.98 51.15
CA TRP A 259 -10.14 -62.63 50.20
C TRP A 259 -9.41 -61.38 50.69
N GLN A 260 -8.07 -61.37 50.62
CA GLN A 260 -7.32 -60.17 50.91
C GLN A 260 -7.46 -59.17 49.77
N VAL A 261 -7.81 -57.92 50.08
CA VAL A 261 -7.99 -56.86 49.10
C VAL A 261 -6.89 -55.81 49.26
N ASP A 262 -6.20 -55.51 48.18
CA ASP A 262 -5.15 -54.49 48.13
C ASP A 262 -5.32 -53.60 46.90
N MET A 263 -4.85 -52.36 47.00
CA MET A 263 -4.72 -51.46 45.86
C MET A 263 -3.25 -51.21 45.53
N ILE A 264 -2.93 -51.21 44.23
CA ILE A 264 -1.61 -50.92 43.66
C ILE A 264 -1.80 -49.96 42.48
N ASP A 265 -1.32 -48.71 42.59
CA ASP A 265 -1.49 -47.68 41.55
C ASP A 265 -0.97 -48.15 40.19
N ASP A 266 0.33 -48.48 40.13
CA ASP A 266 1.04 -49.02 38.97
C ASP A 266 1.73 -50.34 39.32
N LEU A 267 1.36 -51.40 38.60
CA LEU A 267 1.90 -52.75 38.79
C LEU A 267 3.39 -52.87 38.44
N ASN A 268 3.92 -52.01 37.55
CA ASN A 268 5.28 -52.12 37.00
C ASN A 268 6.28 -51.11 37.58
N ALA A 269 5.86 -49.88 37.88
CA ALA A 269 6.74 -48.82 38.36
C ALA A 269 6.16 -48.15 39.62
N TYR A 270 6.54 -48.65 40.79
CA TYR A 270 6.09 -48.05 42.05
C TYR A 270 6.97 -46.86 42.46
N ASN A 271 6.57 -45.66 42.06
CA ASN A 271 7.15 -44.39 42.53
C ASN A 271 6.05 -43.50 43.11
N PRO A 272 5.56 -43.76 44.34
CA PRO A 272 4.59 -42.88 44.97
C PRO A 272 5.20 -41.50 45.23
N ILE A 273 4.37 -40.45 45.22
CA ILE A 273 4.77 -39.10 45.65
C ILE A 273 5.32 -39.21 47.09
N SER A 274 6.52 -38.72 47.37
CA SER A 274 7.09 -38.78 48.71
C SER A 274 6.26 -37.97 49.70
N ILE A 275 6.25 -38.39 50.98
CA ILE A 275 5.55 -37.65 52.04
C ILE A 275 6.07 -36.21 52.12
N GLU A 276 7.38 -36.00 52.00
CA GLU A 276 8.01 -34.68 52.00
C GLU A 276 7.44 -33.76 50.91
N ASN A 277 7.21 -34.30 49.71
CA ASN A 277 6.67 -33.55 48.58
C ASN A 277 5.17 -33.34 48.70
N LEU A 278 4.43 -34.31 49.24
CA LEU A 278 3.00 -34.20 49.51
C LEU A 278 2.69 -33.09 50.53
N MET A 279 3.52 -32.98 51.58
CA MET A 279 3.37 -31.96 52.62
C MET A 279 3.71 -30.56 52.12
N ASN A 280 4.51 -30.42 51.06
CA ASN A 280 4.84 -29.13 50.47
C ASN A 280 3.82 -28.73 49.38
N SER A 281 3.17 -27.59 49.54
CA SER A 281 2.20 -27.06 48.56
C SER A 281 2.84 -26.33 47.39
N SER A 282 4.13 -26.02 47.47
CA SER A 282 4.80 -25.08 46.56
C SER A 282 5.26 -25.73 45.27
N TYR A 283 4.79 -25.23 44.13
CA TYR A 283 5.32 -25.63 42.82
C TYR A 283 6.82 -25.33 42.69
N TYR A 284 7.26 -24.19 43.21
CA TYR A 284 8.67 -23.77 43.12
C TYR A 284 9.62 -24.72 43.83
N ASP A 285 9.23 -25.20 45.03
CA ASP A 285 10.10 -26.08 45.81
C ASP A 285 10.18 -27.48 45.18
N LEU A 286 9.11 -27.93 44.51
CA LEU A 286 9.12 -29.19 43.76
C LEU A 286 10.09 -29.14 42.59
N ILE A 287 10.02 -28.10 41.74
CA ILE A 287 10.81 -28.02 40.50
C ILE A 287 12.32 -27.83 40.74
N VAL A 288 12.73 -27.42 41.94
CA VAL A 288 14.15 -27.30 42.31
C VAL A 288 14.78 -28.68 42.52
N GLN A 289 14.00 -29.67 42.93
CA GLN A 289 14.47 -31.04 43.13
C GLN A 289 14.80 -31.72 41.78
N GLU A 290 15.94 -32.42 41.71
CA GLU A 290 16.41 -33.12 40.50
C GLU A 290 15.35 -33.94 39.73
N PRO A 291 14.47 -34.75 40.35
CA PRO A 291 13.50 -35.57 39.61
C PRO A 291 12.39 -34.77 38.89
N PHE A 292 12.18 -33.50 39.26
CA PHE A 292 11.13 -32.64 38.69
C PHE A 292 11.69 -31.47 37.87
N GLN A 293 13.02 -31.38 37.75
CA GLN A 293 13.64 -30.42 36.85
C GLN A 293 13.25 -30.71 35.40
N LEU A 294 13.21 -29.64 34.60
CA LEU A 294 12.85 -29.69 33.19
C LEU A 294 13.82 -30.59 32.40
N SER A 295 13.38 -31.81 32.07
CA SER A 295 14.14 -32.77 31.27
C SER A 295 14.25 -32.31 29.81
N GLU A 296 15.20 -32.90 29.07
CA GLU A 296 15.39 -32.56 27.65
C GLU A 296 14.17 -32.88 26.80
N ASP A 297 13.54 -34.03 27.03
CA ASP A 297 12.34 -34.47 26.32
C ASP A 297 11.15 -33.56 26.59
N LEU A 298 10.97 -33.16 27.86
CA LEU A 298 9.90 -32.24 28.24
C LEU A 298 10.12 -30.85 27.65
N PHE A 299 11.36 -30.35 27.61
CA PHE A 299 11.67 -29.09 26.94
C PHE A 299 11.29 -29.12 25.45
N ASN A 300 11.64 -30.20 24.75
CA ASN A 300 11.32 -30.37 23.33
C ASN A 300 9.80 -30.42 23.09
N GLU A 301 9.07 -31.13 23.97
CA GLU A 301 7.61 -31.18 23.93
C GLU A 301 7.00 -29.79 24.14
N LEU A 302 7.50 -29.02 25.12
CA LEU A 302 7.03 -27.66 25.37
C LEU A 302 7.25 -26.75 24.16
N VAL A 303 8.42 -26.79 23.51
CA VAL A 303 8.71 -26.01 22.30
C VAL A 303 7.69 -26.31 21.19
N ASN A 304 7.41 -27.58 20.93
CA ASN A 304 6.45 -27.97 19.89
C ASN A 304 5.02 -27.53 20.22
N ARG A 305 4.61 -27.72 21.48
CA ARG A 305 3.29 -27.29 21.97
C ARG A 305 3.13 -25.77 21.87
N THR A 306 4.14 -24.98 22.25
CA THR A 306 4.05 -23.52 22.17
C THR A 306 4.05 -23.01 20.74
N LEU A 307 4.91 -23.54 19.86
CA LEU A 307 4.91 -23.17 18.44
C LEU A 307 3.55 -23.43 17.77
N SER A 308 2.83 -24.47 18.19
CA SER A 308 1.48 -24.76 17.69
C SER A 308 0.42 -23.74 18.13
N LYS A 309 0.63 -23.09 19.29
CA LYS A 309 -0.28 -22.06 19.85
C LYS A 309 -0.02 -20.66 19.30
N LEU A 310 1.14 -20.43 18.68
CA LEU A 310 1.50 -19.13 18.09
C LEU A 310 0.89 -18.96 16.70
N ARG A 311 0.07 -17.93 16.53
CA ARG A 311 -0.50 -17.50 15.26
C ARG A 311 0.21 -16.24 14.78
N TYR A 312 0.78 -16.29 13.59
CA TYR A 312 1.50 -15.15 13.02
C TYR A 312 0.57 -14.34 12.12
N GLU A 313 0.41 -13.06 12.43
CA GLU A 313 -0.25 -12.10 11.55
C GLU A 313 0.80 -11.41 10.69
N VAL A 314 0.60 -11.43 9.38
CA VAL A 314 1.50 -10.80 8.41
C VAL A 314 0.67 -9.95 7.45
N ALA A 315 1.11 -8.73 7.18
CA ALA A 315 0.38 -7.78 6.34
C ALA A 315 0.19 -8.24 4.88
N ASN A 316 0.96 -9.23 4.43
CA ASN A 316 0.91 -9.78 3.07
C ASN A 316 0.73 -11.30 3.08
N ASN A 317 -0.32 -11.79 2.41
CA ASN A 317 -0.69 -13.22 2.32
C ASN A 317 0.34 -14.12 1.61
N GLN A 318 1.37 -13.58 0.96
CA GLN A 318 2.37 -14.35 0.19
C GLN A 318 3.54 -14.92 1.04
N LEU A 319 3.46 -14.86 2.37
CA LEU A 319 4.59 -15.14 3.27
C LEU A 319 4.48 -16.46 4.06
N GLU A 320 3.48 -17.31 3.81
CA GLU A 320 3.27 -18.57 4.56
C GLU A 320 4.47 -19.53 4.46
N SER A 321 5.10 -19.64 3.28
CA SER A 321 6.30 -20.47 3.10
C SER A 321 7.49 -19.97 3.93
N ARG A 322 7.65 -18.65 4.05
CA ARG A 322 8.69 -18.01 4.89
C ARG A 322 8.42 -18.22 6.37
N ILE A 323 7.16 -18.18 6.81
CA ILE A 323 6.77 -18.49 8.20
C ILE A 323 7.15 -19.93 8.55
N ASN A 324 6.84 -20.88 7.66
CA ASN A 324 7.16 -22.30 7.88
C ASN A 324 8.69 -22.54 7.87
N GLN A 325 9.43 -21.89 6.97
CA GLN A 325 10.90 -21.94 7.00
C GLN A 325 11.45 -21.38 8.32
N ARG A 326 10.95 -20.24 8.80
CA ARG A 326 11.36 -19.66 10.09
C ARG A 326 11.08 -20.60 11.25
N ARG A 327 9.88 -21.19 11.31
CA ARG A 327 9.51 -22.19 12.33
C ARG A 327 10.50 -23.37 12.34
N ASN A 328 10.87 -23.87 11.17
CA ASN A 328 11.86 -24.94 11.07
C ASN A 328 13.22 -24.51 11.63
N ILE A 329 13.70 -23.31 11.29
CA ILE A 329 15.00 -22.82 11.81
C ILE A 329 14.97 -22.66 13.34
N ILE A 330 13.86 -22.17 13.92
CA ILE A 330 13.71 -22.08 15.38
C ILE A 330 13.74 -23.46 16.01
N THR A 331 13.02 -24.42 15.40
CA THR A 331 12.98 -25.82 15.86
C THR A 331 14.36 -26.46 15.78
N ASP A 332 15.09 -26.26 14.69
CA ASP A 332 16.46 -26.78 14.52
C ASP A 332 17.42 -26.19 15.57
N CYS A 333 17.32 -24.88 15.86
CA CYS A 333 18.17 -24.20 16.86
C CYS A 333 17.91 -24.67 18.30
N LEU A 334 16.69 -25.09 18.63
CA LEU A 334 16.28 -25.43 20.00
C LEU A 334 16.25 -26.94 20.27
N ILE A 335 15.89 -27.76 19.27
CA ILE A 335 15.66 -29.21 19.43
C ILE A 335 16.84 -30.04 18.89
N GLN A 336 17.40 -29.71 17.72
CA GLN A 336 18.45 -30.56 17.12
C GLN A 336 19.84 -30.30 17.70
N ASP A 337 20.14 -29.06 18.10
CA ASP A 337 21.40 -28.70 18.76
C ASP A 337 21.23 -28.71 20.28
N ASN A 338 21.35 -29.90 20.90
CA ASN A 338 21.21 -30.08 22.36
C ASN A 338 22.20 -29.23 23.18
N ARG A 339 23.24 -28.65 22.57
CA ARG A 339 24.23 -27.78 23.23
C ARG A 339 24.06 -26.30 22.88
N SER A 340 22.96 -25.89 22.26
CA SER A 340 22.78 -24.50 21.88
C SER A 340 22.79 -23.58 23.11
N GLU A 341 23.61 -22.53 23.08
CA GLU A 341 23.69 -21.53 24.17
C GLU A 341 22.31 -20.90 24.43
N LEU A 342 21.49 -20.76 23.39
CA LEU A 342 20.12 -20.24 23.48
C LEU A 342 19.21 -21.14 24.32
N ARG A 343 19.31 -22.46 24.18
CA ARG A 343 18.51 -23.40 24.97
C ARG A 343 18.83 -23.30 26.46
N VAL A 344 20.11 -23.25 26.79
CA VAL A 344 20.57 -23.05 28.18
C VAL A 344 20.06 -21.72 28.72
N LEU A 345 20.19 -20.65 27.93
CA LEU A 345 19.74 -19.32 28.31
C LEU A 345 18.22 -19.25 28.52
N ILE A 346 17.41 -19.86 27.65
CA ILE A 346 15.95 -19.91 27.81
C ILE A 346 15.58 -20.66 29.09
N ARG A 347 16.24 -21.79 29.38
CA ARG A 347 16.00 -22.55 30.61
C ARG A 347 16.32 -21.72 31.85
N ASP A 348 17.49 -21.08 31.87
CA ASP A 348 17.92 -20.26 33.01
C ASP A 348 16.99 -19.06 33.21
N LYS A 349 16.55 -18.41 32.13
CA LYS A 349 15.60 -17.30 32.18
C LYS A 349 14.20 -17.75 32.58
N LEU A 350 13.77 -18.95 32.20
CA LEU A 350 12.51 -19.54 32.65
C LEU A 350 12.52 -19.73 34.17
N PHE A 351 13.58 -20.32 34.72
CA PHE A 351 13.71 -20.47 36.18
C PHE A 351 13.75 -19.12 36.91
N LEU A 352 14.45 -18.12 36.37
CA LEU A 352 14.46 -16.76 36.92
C LEU A 352 13.08 -16.09 36.87
N LEU A 353 12.34 -16.29 35.77
CA LEU A 353 10.98 -15.76 35.58
C LEU A 353 10.01 -16.40 36.58
N ILE A 354 10.03 -17.72 36.70
CA ILE A 354 9.24 -18.46 37.68
C ILE A 354 9.56 -17.94 39.08
N LYS A 355 10.84 -17.84 39.45
CA LYS A 355 11.25 -17.33 40.77
C LYS A 355 10.76 -15.91 41.05
N LYS A 356 10.72 -15.04 40.04
CA LYS A 356 10.27 -13.65 40.17
C LYS A 356 8.75 -13.59 40.37
N ILE A 357 7.99 -14.14 39.42
CA ILE A 357 6.52 -14.04 39.40
C ILE A 357 5.90 -14.85 40.55
N TYR A 358 6.41 -16.06 40.82
CA TYR A 358 5.86 -16.91 41.89
C TYR A 358 6.07 -16.33 43.30
N ARG A 359 7.06 -15.44 43.49
CA ARG A 359 7.31 -14.77 44.78
C ARG A 359 6.44 -13.54 45.00
N ASP A 360 5.90 -12.94 43.95
CA ASP A 360 4.92 -11.87 44.07
C ASP A 360 3.59 -12.52 44.48
N GLN A 361 3.17 -12.31 45.72
CA GLN A 361 2.08 -13.02 46.42
C GLN A 361 0.66 -12.83 45.80
N ASP A 362 0.56 -12.12 44.67
CA ASP A 362 -0.69 -11.79 44.00
C ASP A 362 -1.13 -12.84 42.96
N ASP A 363 -0.25 -13.75 42.50
CA ASP A 363 -0.63 -14.78 41.54
C ASP A 363 -1.34 -15.96 42.22
N LYS A 364 -2.67 -15.87 42.34
CA LYS A 364 -3.52 -16.92 42.93
C LYS A 364 -3.64 -18.19 42.05
N ARG A 365 -3.13 -18.19 40.81
CA ARG A 365 -3.37 -19.27 39.82
C ARG A 365 -2.64 -20.58 40.13
N PHE A 366 -1.42 -20.51 40.67
CA PHE A 366 -0.57 -21.68 40.96
C PHE A 366 -0.14 -21.70 42.44
N SER A 367 -1.10 -21.53 43.34
CA SER A 367 -0.82 -21.41 44.78
C SER A 367 -0.59 -22.76 45.48
N ASP A 368 -1.28 -23.81 45.02
CA ASP A 368 -1.19 -25.15 45.61
C ASP A 368 -1.40 -26.22 44.54
N TRP A 369 -0.32 -26.90 44.15
CA TRP A 369 -0.37 -27.93 43.11
C TRP A 369 -1.31 -29.09 43.46
N ARG A 370 -1.55 -29.32 44.75
CA ARG A 370 -2.42 -30.39 45.25
C ARG A 370 -3.87 -30.08 44.93
N LYS A 371 -4.28 -28.82 45.14
CA LYS A 371 -5.62 -28.33 44.80
C LYS A 371 -5.82 -28.26 43.30
N ASP A 372 -4.80 -27.85 42.55
CA ASP A 372 -4.87 -27.77 41.09
C ASP A 372 -5.02 -29.16 40.45
N LEU A 373 -4.35 -30.18 40.97
CA LEU A 373 -4.51 -31.58 40.55
C LEU A 373 -5.95 -32.06 40.81
N LEU A 374 -6.51 -31.79 42.00
CA LEU A 374 -7.85 -32.22 42.39
C LEU A 374 -9.00 -31.45 41.71
N ASN A 375 -8.79 -30.20 41.33
CA ASN A 375 -9.83 -29.37 40.71
C ASN A 375 -9.86 -29.46 39.18
N ASN A 376 -8.78 -29.95 38.55
CA ASN A 376 -8.66 -29.98 37.11
C ASN A 376 -9.33 -31.21 36.49
N GLY A 377 -10.62 -31.07 36.19
CA GLY A 377 -11.44 -32.14 35.61
C GLY A 377 -10.88 -32.73 34.32
N LEU A 378 -10.11 -31.98 33.52
CA LEU A 378 -9.49 -32.51 32.30
C LEU A 378 -8.33 -33.45 32.61
N ILE A 379 -7.43 -33.07 33.53
CA ILE A 379 -6.32 -33.94 33.95
C ILE A 379 -6.86 -35.21 34.59
N ILE A 380 -7.86 -35.08 35.48
CA ILE A 380 -8.52 -36.22 36.13
C ILE A 380 -9.22 -37.12 35.09
N ALA A 381 -9.84 -36.52 34.06
CA ALA A 381 -10.51 -37.27 33.00
C ALA A 381 -9.53 -38.01 32.06
N THR A 382 -8.34 -37.44 31.80
CA THR A 382 -7.39 -37.97 30.81
C THR A 382 -6.32 -38.87 31.41
N CYS A 383 -5.92 -38.64 32.67
CA CYS A 383 -4.86 -39.39 33.33
C CYS A 383 -5.43 -40.63 34.05
N ARG A 384 -4.71 -41.75 34.00
CA ARG A 384 -5.19 -43.02 34.58
C ARG A 384 -4.73 -43.18 36.03
N SER A 385 -3.45 -42.90 36.29
CA SER A 385 -2.87 -42.97 37.64
C SER A 385 -2.73 -41.60 38.29
N LEU A 386 -2.45 -41.59 39.61
CA LEU A 386 -2.12 -40.36 40.32
C LEU A 386 -0.78 -39.78 39.83
N ASN A 387 0.21 -40.64 39.61
CA ASN A 387 1.54 -40.21 39.16
C ASN A 387 1.52 -39.56 37.76
N GLU A 388 0.71 -40.08 36.84
CA GLU A 388 0.49 -39.44 35.53
C GLU A 388 -0.15 -38.06 35.67
N ALA A 389 -1.18 -37.94 36.51
CA ALA A 389 -1.84 -36.67 36.76
C ALA A 389 -0.92 -35.65 37.44
N PHE A 390 -0.07 -36.10 38.37
CA PHE A 390 0.91 -35.25 39.02
C PHE A 390 1.94 -34.72 38.03
N LYS A 391 2.49 -35.58 37.17
CA LYS A 391 3.36 -35.15 36.06
C LYS A 391 2.65 -34.18 35.13
N ALA A 392 1.42 -34.48 34.69
CA ALA A 392 0.64 -33.60 33.83
C ALA A 392 0.38 -32.22 34.47
N THR A 393 0.19 -32.18 35.78
CA THR A 393 0.00 -30.94 36.55
C THR A 393 1.27 -30.10 36.58
N ILE A 394 2.44 -30.72 36.78
CA ILE A 394 3.75 -30.04 36.69
C ILE A 394 4.03 -29.56 35.25
N VAL A 395 3.72 -30.39 34.24
CA VAL A 395 3.88 -30.00 32.83
C VAL A 395 3.01 -28.79 32.50
N ARG A 396 1.77 -28.73 32.98
CA ARG A 396 0.89 -27.58 32.79
C ARG A 396 1.44 -26.31 33.45
N PHE A 397 2.04 -26.43 34.63
CA PHE A 397 2.73 -25.32 35.29
C PHE A 397 3.89 -24.81 34.42
N TYR A 398 4.80 -25.70 34.00
CA TYR A 398 5.89 -25.31 33.10
C TYR A 398 5.40 -24.72 31.79
N GLU A 399 4.35 -25.30 31.19
CA GLU A 399 3.77 -24.85 29.93
C GLU A 399 3.26 -23.40 30.03
N ALA A 400 2.61 -23.01 31.13
CA ALA A 400 2.12 -21.63 31.30
C ALA A 400 3.27 -20.60 31.32
N TYR A 401 4.30 -20.83 32.13
CA TYR A 401 5.47 -19.93 32.19
C TYR A 401 6.32 -19.99 30.93
N PHE A 402 6.40 -21.16 30.28
CA PHE A 402 7.14 -21.33 29.04
C PHE A 402 6.43 -20.62 27.89
N ILE A 403 5.10 -20.69 27.78
CA ILE A 403 4.31 -19.89 26.82
C ILE A 403 4.55 -18.40 27.06
N LEU A 404 4.52 -17.94 28.32
CA LEU A 404 4.75 -16.54 28.65
C LEU A 404 6.13 -16.06 28.16
N LEU A 405 7.19 -16.79 28.51
CA LEU A 405 8.56 -16.44 28.11
C LEU A 405 8.73 -16.55 26.59
N PHE A 406 8.27 -17.63 25.97
CA PHE A 406 8.45 -17.90 24.55
C PHE A 406 7.69 -16.89 23.69
N ALA A 407 6.44 -16.57 24.05
CA ALA A 407 5.66 -15.53 23.40
C ALA A 407 6.30 -14.14 23.54
N HIS A 408 6.87 -13.83 24.71
CA HIS A 408 7.63 -12.60 24.91
C HIS A 408 8.87 -12.52 24.01
N LEU A 409 9.65 -13.61 23.96
CA LEU A 409 10.83 -13.70 23.10
C LEU A 409 10.48 -13.55 21.61
N GLU A 410 9.38 -14.17 21.17
CA GLU A 410 8.87 -14.04 19.80
C GLU A 410 8.36 -12.62 19.50
N ARG A 411 7.49 -12.06 20.36
CA ARG A 411 6.91 -10.73 20.20
C ARG A 411 7.97 -9.64 20.04
N TYR A 412 9.12 -9.82 20.68
CA TYR A 412 10.23 -8.86 20.67
C TYR A 412 11.43 -9.29 19.82
N ASN A 413 11.24 -10.25 18.92
CA ASN A 413 12.23 -10.62 17.90
C ASN A 413 13.57 -11.15 18.47
N PHE A 414 13.55 -11.81 19.62
CA PHE A 414 14.78 -12.34 20.23
C PHE A 414 15.36 -13.56 19.49
N PHE A 415 14.51 -14.35 18.83
CA PHE A 415 14.93 -15.53 18.06
C PHE A 415 15.66 -15.16 16.76
N ASP A 416 15.08 -14.27 15.94
CA ASP A 416 15.69 -13.88 14.67
C ASP A 416 16.96 -13.04 14.90
N SER A 417 16.96 -12.16 15.90
CA SER A 417 18.16 -11.40 16.28
C SER A 417 19.30 -12.32 16.76
N TYR A 418 19.00 -13.36 17.54
CA TYR A 418 20.02 -14.34 17.95
C TYR A 418 20.61 -15.09 16.76
N GLN A 419 19.77 -15.51 15.80
CA GLN A 419 20.26 -16.15 14.57
C GLN A 419 21.11 -15.22 13.71
N PHE A 420 20.77 -13.93 13.67
CA PHE A 420 21.56 -12.91 12.99
C PHE A 420 22.92 -12.73 13.64
N ILE A 421 22.98 -12.68 14.98
CA ILE A 421 24.22 -12.56 15.76
C ILE A 421 25.17 -13.72 15.44
N ARG A 422 24.69 -14.98 15.42
CA ARG A 422 25.55 -16.16 15.13
C ARG A 422 26.24 -16.10 13.75
N LYS A 423 25.75 -15.29 12.82
CA LYS A 423 26.29 -15.17 11.46
C LYS A 423 27.33 -14.05 11.29
N GLN A 424 27.54 -13.19 12.30
CA GLN A 424 28.47 -12.06 12.23
C GLN A 424 29.88 -12.43 12.71
N ASP A 425 30.84 -11.52 12.52
CA ASP A 425 32.23 -11.66 13.00
C ASP A 425 32.32 -11.58 14.54
N GLU A 426 33.33 -12.21 15.16
CA GLU A 426 33.47 -12.30 16.64
C GLU A 426 33.38 -10.96 17.38
N ASN A 427 33.98 -9.90 16.83
CA ASN A 427 33.94 -8.55 17.43
C ASN A 427 32.54 -7.92 17.40
N GLU A 428 31.75 -8.18 16.35
CA GLU A 428 30.37 -7.70 16.23
C GLU A 428 29.42 -8.55 17.07
N GLN A 429 29.69 -9.86 17.17
CA GLN A 429 28.94 -10.77 18.02
C GLN A 429 28.97 -10.32 19.48
N GLU A 430 30.13 -9.96 20.03
CA GLU A 430 30.25 -9.54 21.43
C GLU A 430 29.44 -8.26 21.71
N LEU A 431 29.53 -7.28 20.80
CA LEU A 431 28.77 -6.03 20.90
C LEU A 431 27.25 -6.27 20.80
N LEU A 432 26.80 -7.06 19.83
CA LEU A 432 25.39 -7.37 19.65
C LEU A 432 24.83 -8.25 20.77
N LYS A 433 25.60 -9.21 21.31
CA LYS A 433 25.24 -9.98 22.51
C LYS A 433 25.00 -9.07 23.71
N GLY A 434 25.86 -8.06 23.92
CA GLY A 434 25.67 -7.06 24.97
C GLY A 434 24.35 -6.26 24.84
N ILE A 435 23.95 -5.91 23.61
CA ILE A 435 22.66 -5.27 23.33
C ILE A 435 21.51 -6.24 23.62
N TRP A 436 21.67 -7.50 23.20
CA TRP A 436 20.67 -8.56 23.36
C TRP A 436 20.35 -8.83 24.83
N ASP A 437 21.36 -9.01 25.67
CA ASP A 437 21.19 -9.25 27.11
C ASP A 437 20.57 -8.05 27.85
N THR A 438 21.01 -6.84 27.50
CA THR A 438 20.47 -5.60 28.10
C THR A 438 18.99 -5.42 27.74
N SER A 439 18.63 -5.71 26.49
CA SER A 439 17.25 -5.61 26.00
C SER A 439 16.34 -6.71 26.58
N LEU A 440 16.88 -7.92 26.76
CA LEU A 440 16.14 -9.01 27.39
C LEU A 440 15.83 -8.68 28.86
N THR A 441 16.83 -8.21 29.60
CA THR A 441 16.66 -7.86 31.02
C THR A 441 15.73 -6.66 31.24
N SER A 442 15.73 -5.67 30.34
CA SER A 442 14.81 -4.54 30.41
C SER A 442 13.38 -4.94 30.05
N SER A 443 13.18 -5.70 28.97
CA SER A 443 11.86 -6.12 28.51
C SER A 443 11.17 -7.09 29.48
N LEU A 444 11.90 -8.03 30.09
CA LEU A 444 11.36 -8.97 31.09
C LEU A 444 10.87 -8.29 32.38
N LYS A 445 11.17 -7.01 32.60
CA LYS A 445 10.59 -6.27 33.74
C LYS A 445 9.10 -6.00 33.55
N ASN A 446 8.65 -5.82 32.31
CA ASN A 446 7.30 -5.42 31.94
C ASN A 446 6.57 -6.53 31.16
N ILE A 447 6.77 -7.78 31.55
CA ILE A 447 6.15 -8.92 30.85
C ILE A 447 4.63 -8.93 31.08
N ASP A 448 3.88 -9.25 30.03
CA ASP A 448 2.41 -9.28 30.08
C ASP A 448 1.92 -10.66 30.56
N GLU A 449 1.61 -10.77 31.84
CA GLU A 449 1.22 -12.02 32.49
C GLU A 449 -0.14 -12.58 32.02
N ASN A 450 -0.93 -11.79 31.27
CA ASN A 450 -2.22 -12.23 30.73
C ASN A 450 -2.06 -13.29 29.63
N VAL A 451 -0.89 -13.34 28.98
CA VAL A 451 -0.59 -14.27 27.88
C VAL A 451 -0.69 -15.73 28.33
N MET A 452 -0.44 -16.02 29.61
CA MET A 452 -0.52 -17.38 30.19
C MET A 452 -1.90 -18.04 30.03
N ASN A 453 -2.98 -17.25 29.90
CA ASN A 453 -4.35 -17.75 29.82
C ASN A 453 -4.86 -17.91 28.39
N LEU A 454 -4.07 -17.53 27.38
CA LEU A 454 -4.49 -17.54 25.99
C LEU A 454 -4.30 -18.92 25.35
N ASN A 455 -5.35 -19.41 24.69
CA ASN A 455 -5.27 -20.65 23.90
C ASN A 455 -4.48 -20.46 22.60
N ASN A 456 -4.57 -19.27 22.00
CA ASN A 456 -3.76 -18.85 20.85
C ASN A 456 -3.16 -17.48 21.14
N VAL A 457 -1.90 -17.28 20.77
CA VAL A 457 -1.23 -15.98 20.89
C VAL A 457 -0.99 -15.44 19.48
N GLU A 458 -1.58 -14.28 19.19
CA GLU A 458 -1.40 -13.58 17.92
C GLU A 458 -0.16 -12.70 17.99
N ILE A 459 0.77 -12.91 17.05
CA ILE A 459 2.04 -12.19 16.96
C ILE A 459 2.12 -11.54 15.58
N SER A 460 2.15 -10.20 15.55
CA SER A 460 2.45 -9.44 14.35
C SER A 460 3.92 -9.61 13.98
N LEU A 461 4.21 -10.29 12.87
CA LEU A 461 5.57 -10.63 12.50
C LEU A 461 6.10 -9.71 11.40
N VAL A 462 7.32 -9.21 11.60
CA VAL A 462 8.06 -8.42 10.60
C VAL A 462 9.39 -9.08 10.37
N PHE A 463 9.63 -9.44 9.11
CA PHE A 463 10.84 -10.14 8.70
C PHE A 463 12.05 -9.19 8.61
N ASP A 464 13.24 -9.78 8.60
CA ASP A 464 14.53 -9.09 8.36
C ASP A 464 14.93 -8.06 9.44
N LEU A 465 14.35 -8.17 10.64
CA LEU A 465 14.78 -7.44 11.83
C LEU A 465 16.03 -8.08 12.46
N ARG A 466 17.06 -7.26 12.74
CA ARG A 466 18.39 -7.69 13.18
C ARG A 466 18.59 -7.57 14.69
N LEU A 467 18.03 -6.54 15.32
CA LEU A 467 18.11 -6.25 16.75
C LEU A 467 16.83 -6.71 17.47
N PRO A 468 16.94 -7.10 18.75
CA PRO A 468 15.78 -7.38 19.58
C PRO A 468 15.05 -6.08 19.97
N CYS A 469 13.74 -6.15 20.23
CA CYS A 469 12.90 -5.00 20.60
C CYS A 469 12.81 -3.86 19.58
N ALA A 470 13.26 -4.05 18.33
CA ALA A 470 13.30 -3.02 17.29
C ALA A 470 11.94 -2.34 17.03
N MET A 471 10.85 -3.13 17.05
CA MET A 471 9.49 -2.59 16.90
C MET A 471 9.10 -1.63 18.00
N ILE A 472 9.42 -1.97 19.26
CA ILE A 472 9.11 -1.08 20.37
C ILE A 472 9.94 0.21 20.25
N GLU A 473 11.22 0.10 19.91
CA GLU A 473 12.07 1.27 19.70
C GLU A 473 11.49 2.18 18.60
N TYR A 474 11.02 1.59 17.50
CA TYR A 474 10.35 2.32 16.44
C TYR A 474 9.08 3.04 16.95
N THR A 475 8.24 2.39 17.78
CA THR A 475 7.06 3.05 18.38
C THR A 475 7.44 4.19 19.32
N VAL A 476 8.54 4.07 20.08
CA VAL A 476 9.05 5.13 20.95
C VAL A 476 9.48 6.33 20.11
N ILE A 477 10.26 6.12 19.05
CA ILE A 477 10.71 7.17 18.13
C ILE A 477 9.52 7.88 17.51
N ARG A 478 8.54 7.12 17.01
CA ARG A 478 7.31 7.69 16.43
C ARG A 478 6.52 8.51 17.45
N GLY A 479 6.40 8.02 18.69
CA GLY A 479 5.78 8.76 19.79
C GLY A 479 6.48 10.10 20.06
N ILE A 480 7.82 10.10 20.05
CA ILE A 480 8.63 11.32 20.17
C ILE A 480 8.34 12.28 19.00
N CYS A 481 8.34 11.78 17.76
CA CYS A 481 8.07 12.59 16.55
C CYS A 481 6.65 13.18 16.53
N LYS A 482 5.63 12.44 16.95
CA LYS A 482 4.24 12.96 17.07
C LYS A 482 4.15 14.09 18.08
N ILE A 483 4.83 13.97 19.23
CA ILE A 483 4.85 15.03 20.25
C ILE A 483 5.55 16.28 19.69
N LEU A 484 6.69 16.11 19.02
CA LEU A 484 7.47 17.23 18.51
C LEU A 484 6.80 17.92 17.30
N SER A 485 6.17 17.17 16.40
CA SER A 485 5.42 17.74 15.26
C SER A 485 4.18 18.52 15.72
N LYS A 486 3.48 18.06 16.77
CA LYS A 486 2.40 18.84 17.40
C LYS A 486 2.92 20.17 17.97
N GLN A 487 4.03 20.14 18.69
CA GLN A 487 4.66 21.34 19.23
C GLN A 487 5.18 22.30 18.15
N GLN A 488 5.60 21.79 16.99
CA GLN A 488 6.00 22.59 15.83
C GLN A 488 4.80 23.28 15.16
N SER A 489 3.65 22.60 15.07
CA SER A 489 2.41 23.19 14.54
C SER A 489 1.81 24.28 15.43
N GLU A 490 2.14 24.24 16.72
CA GLU A 490 1.76 25.26 17.72
C GLU A 490 2.74 26.46 17.74
N ASN A 491 3.72 26.52 16.82
CA ASN A 491 4.77 27.55 16.68
C ASN A 491 5.74 27.69 17.87
N ASP A 492 5.80 26.71 18.78
CA ASP A 492 6.63 26.78 19.99
C ASP A 492 8.13 26.44 19.78
N ILE A 493 8.53 25.97 18.59
CA ILE A 493 9.86 25.36 18.35
C ILE A 493 10.38 25.68 16.94
N THR A 494 11.64 26.13 16.81
CA THR A 494 12.33 26.28 15.52
C THR A 494 12.86 24.93 15.00
N VAL A 495 13.15 24.80 13.69
CA VAL A 495 13.67 23.53 13.10
C VAL A 495 14.97 23.07 13.78
N GLY A 496 15.84 23.99 14.21
CA GLY A 496 17.06 23.67 14.96
C GLY A 496 16.81 23.18 16.40
N ASP A 497 15.76 23.68 17.06
CA ASP A 497 15.37 23.23 18.40
C ASP A 497 14.69 21.84 18.38
N PHE A 498 14.03 21.49 17.27
CA PHE A 498 13.45 20.17 17.06
C PHE A 498 14.52 19.07 17.14
N GLU A 499 15.68 19.31 16.52
CA GLU A 499 16.78 18.35 16.49
C GLU A 499 17.37 18.09 17.88
N GLN A 500 17.65 19.15 18.64
CA GLN A 500 18.19 19.00 19.99
C GLN A 500 17.20 18.31 20.94
N ARG A 501 15.91 18.64 20.84
CA ARG A 501 14.86 18.02 21.65
C ARG A 501 14.59 16.56 21.28
N LEU A 502 14.72 16.20 20.01
CA LEU A 502 14.61 14.80 19.55
C LEU A 502 15.72 13.94 20.16
N TRP A 503 16.96 14.41 20.13
CA TRP A 503 18.09 13.70 20.73
C TRP A 503 17.98 13.58 22.25
N LEU A 504 17.54 14.64 22.93
CA LEU A 504 17.29 14.59 24.39
C LEU A 504 16.23 13.54 24.74
N LYS A 505 15.08 13.57 24.07
CA LYS A 505 13.98 12.62 24.32
C LYS A 505 14.33 11.18 23.93
N LEU A 506 15.12 10.98 22.86
CA LEU A 506 15.58 9.64 22.47
C LEU A 506 16.51 9.06 23.54
N ASN A 507 17.44 9.86 24.06
CA ASN A 507 18.36 9.43 25.13
C ASN A 507 17.64 9.06 26.43
N GLU A 508 16.46 9.62 26.69
CA GLU A 508 15.64 9.32 27.87
C GLU A 508 14.78 8.07 27.69
N LYS A 509 14.24 7.85 26.49
CA LYS A 509 13.17 6.85 26.25
C LYS A 509 13.61 5.59 25.50
N THR A 510 14.82 5.58 24.92
CA THR A 510 15.34 4.41 24.18
C THR A 510 15.41 3.15 25.04
N ILE A 511 15.03 2.02 24.46
CA ILE A 511 14.97 0.72 25.13
C ILE A 511 16.35 0.10 25.29
N TYR A 512 17.26 0.44 24.38
CA TYR A 512 18.66 0.01 24.42
C TYR A 512 19.46 0.73 25.51
N GLY A 513 18.94 1.84 26.05
CA GLY A 513 19.59 2.65 27.07
C GLY A 513 20.66 3.59 26.53
N LYS A 514 20.87 4.69 27.27
CA LYS A 514 21.71 5.83 26.86
C LYS A 514 23.12 5.45 26.40
N LYS A 515 23.82 4.56 27.11
CA LYS A 515 25.21 4.19 26.75
C LYS A 515 25.29 3.41 25.44
N ILE A 516 24.30 2.56 25.15
CA ILE A 516 24.30 1.71 23.96
C ILE A 516 23.90 2.53 22.74
N ILE A 517 22.89 3.40 22.85
CA ILE A 517 22.47 4.24 21.71
C ILE A 517 23.60 5.15 21.24
N PHE A 518 24.41 5.72 22.15
CA PHE A 518 25.61 6.49 21.76
C PHE A 518 26.62 5.64 20.97
N LYS A 519 26.91 4.42 21.44
CA LYS A 519 27.81 3.49 20.73
C LYS A 519 27.26 3.10 19.34
N ILE A 520 25.94 2.93 19.20
CA ILE A 520 25.31 2.64 17.90
C ILE A 520 25.59 3.78 16.91
N PHE A 521 25.47 5.04 17.33
CA PHE A 521 25.71 6.18 16.44
C PHE A 521 27.20 6.46 16.15
N GLU A 522 28.12 6.02 17.02
CA GLU A 522 29.58 6.14 16.84
C GLU A 522 30.17 5.02 15.96
N ASN A 523 29.54 3.85 15.91
CA ASN A 523 29.99 2.71 15.12
C ASN A 523 29.09 2.53 13.88
N ASP A 524 29.65 2.78 12.69
CA ASP A 524 28.92 2.71 11.42
C ASP A 524 28.18 1.37 11.23
N LYS A 525 28.81 0.24 11.56
CA LYS A 525 28.21 -1.09 11.36
C LYS A 525 27.00 -1.32 12.27
N LEU A 526 27.10 -0.94 13.54
CA LEU A 526 25.97 -1.02 14.48
C LEU A 526 24.84 -0.09 14.04
N PHE A 527 25.17 1.10 13.54
CA PHE A 527 24.19 2.01 12.96
C PHE A 527 23.50 1.40 11.75
N GLU A 528 24.21 0.67 10.86
CA GLU A 528 23.58 0.02 9.71
C GLU A 528 22.53 -1.01 10.13
N HIS A 529 22.80 -1.79 11.17
CA HIS A 529 21.83 -2.77 11.69
C HIS A 529 20.62 -2.09 12.33
N TYR A 530 20.87 -1.12 13.21
CA TYR A 530 19.82 -0.34 13.86
C TYR A 530 18.93 0.40 12.86
N PHE A 531 19.54 1.07 11.87
CA PHE A 531 18.80 1.82 10.87
C PHE A 531 18.03 0.92 9.91
N ASN A 532 18.58 -0.25 9.54
CA ASN A 532 17.83 -1.26 8.77
C ASN A 532 16.52 -1.65 9.46
N ASP A 533 16.55 -1.88 10.78
CA ASP A 533 15.37 -2.33 11.50
C ASP A 533 14.28 -1.27 11.60
N LEU A 534 14.70 0.00 11.75
CA LEU A 534 13.79 1.14 11.67
C LEU A 534 13.15 1.25 10.28
N LEU A 535 13.92 0.99 9.22
CA LEU A 535 13.41 0.97 7.85
C LEU A 535 12.43 -0.18 7.61
N CYS A 536 12.74 -1.40 8.05
CA CYS A 536 11.82 -2.54 7.96
C CYS A 536 10.48 -2.21 8.64
N SER A 537 10.54 -1.61 9.84
CA SER A 537 9.37 -1.20 10.61
C SER A 537 8.56 -0.12 9.88
N PHE A 538 9.25 0.89 9.33
CA PHE A 538 8.66 1.98 8.56
C PHE A 538 7.98 1.49 7.27
N LEU A 539 8.61 0.59 6.53
CA LEU A 539 8.06 0.05 5.28
C LEU A 539 6.83 -0.81 5.53
N ASN A 540 6.85 -1.64 6.58
CA ASN A 540 5.70 -2.47 6.95
C ASN A 540 4.51 -1.63 7.42
N GLU A 541 4.73 -0.57 8.23
CA GLU A 541 3.63 0.30 8.65
C GLU A 541 2.97 1.02 7.46
N ASN A 542 3.76 1.43 6.46
CA ASN A 542 3.27 2.17 5.30
C ASN A 542 2.86 1.29 4.11
N ASN A 543 2.89 -0.04 4.27
CA ASN A 543 2.60 -1.04 3.23
C ASN A 543 3.41 -0.85 1.93
N ILE A 544 4.70 -0.52 2.05
CA ILE A 544 5.61 -0.33 0.90
C ILE A 544 6.34 -1.66 0.62
N GLN A 545 6.29 -2.16 -0.61
CA GLN A 545 6.82 -3.50 -0.98
C GLN A 545 8.31 -3.53 -1.36
N LEU A 546 9.04 -2.41 -1.24
CA LEU A 546 10.48 -2.35 -1.52
C LEU A 546 11.30 -3.11 -0.46
N THR A 547 12.47 -3.64 -0.84
CA THR A 547 13.37 -4.25 0.14
C THR A 547 14.01 -3.19 1.04
N SER A 548 14.22 -3.53 2.32
CA SER A 548 14.88 -2.63 3.28
C SER A 548 16.30 -2.26 2.83
N ASN A 549 17.00 -3.18 2.17
CA ASN A 549 18.34 -2.93 1.62
C ASN A 549 18.33 -1.87 0.51
N PHE A 550 17.34 -1.91 -0.38
CA PHE A 550 17.19 -0.89 -1.43
C PHE A 550 17.01 0.50 -0.82
N VAL A 551 16.11 0.61 0.15
CA VAL A 551 15.81 1.86 0.85
C VAL A 551 17.01 2.35 1.67
N PHE A 552 17.65 1.46 2.42
CA PHE A 552 18.86 1.74 3.17
C PHE A 552 19.93 2.34 2.27
N LYS A 553 20.17 1.70 1.13
CA LYS A 553 21.15 2.15 0.15
C LYS A 553 20.77 3.48 -0.49
N ILE A 554 19.49 3.78 -0.73
CA ILE A 554 19.10 5.11 -1.23
C ILE A 554 19.40 6.22 -0.23
N ILE A 555 19.12 6.01 1.06
CA ILE A 555 19.28 7.05 2.09
C ILE A 555 20.75 7.19 2.54
N CYS A 556 21.46 6.06 2.69
CA CYS A 556 22.76 6.01 3.38
C CYS A 556 23.98 6.08 2.46
N THR A 557 23.82 5.95 1.13
CA THR A 557 24.98 5.96 0.20
C THR A 557 25.62 7.34 0.04
N ASN A 558 24.97 8.40 0.50
CA ASN A 558 25.57 9.74 0.54
C ASN A 558 26.68 9.82 1.63
N PRO A 559 27.97 9.98 1.27
CA PRO A 559 29.08 9.98 2.23
C PRO A 559 29.22 11.29 3.00
N THR A 560 28.57 12.38 2.57
CA THR A 560 28.64 13.68 3.25
C THR A 560 27.75 13.76 4.50
N ARG A 561 26.88 12.78 4.71
CA ARG A 561 25.95 12.73 5.84
C ARG A 561 26.53 11.90 6.97
N SER A 562 26.58 12.49 8.17
CA SER A 562 26.82 11.74 9.41
C SER A 562 25.66 10.79 9.71
N ASN A 563 25.90 9.75 10.52
CA ASN A 563 24.83 8.83 10.95
C ASN A 563 23.66 9.55 11.64
N LYS A 564 23.95 10.66 12.34
CA LYS A 564 22.92 11.51 12.95
C LYS A 564 22.04 12.20 11.90
N THR A 565 22.63 12.74 10.83
CA THR A 565 21.85 13.38 9.76
C THR A 565 21.10 12.36 8.90
N ARG A 566 21.66 11.14 8.72
CA ARG A 566 20.95 10.01 8.09
C ARG A 566 19.70 9.62 8.88
N PHE A 567 19.82 9.47 10.20
CA PHE A 567 18.68 9.18 11.07
C PHE A 567 17.62 10.28 11.05
N GLN A 568 18.04 11.55 11.07
CA GLN A 568 17.15 12.71 10.99
C GLN A 568 16.33 12.75 9.70
N SER A 569 16.93 12.36 8.56
CA SER A 569 16.24 12.43 7.26
C SER A 569 14.91 11.68 7.26
N LEU A 570 14.84 10.50 7.91
CA LEU A 570 13.61 9.71 8.03
C LEU A 570 12.51 10.39 8.86
N LEU A 571 12.88 11.32 9.75
CA LEU A 571 12.01 11.85 10.80
C LEU A 571 11.44 13.23 10.49
N THR A 572 12.17 14.06 9.75
CA THR A 572 11.81 15.48 9.55
C THR A 572 10.87 15.72 8.36
N ASN A 573 10.74 14.78 7.40
CA ASN A 573 9.82 14.87 6.24
C ASN A 573 9.34 13.48 5.77
N TRP A 574 8.76 12.70 6.67
CA TRP A 574 8.37 11.31 6.39
C TRP A 574 7.37 11.17 5.22
N GLU A 575 6.48 12.15 4.98
CA GLU A 575 5.52 12.13 3.87
C GLU A 575 6.19 12.20 2.49
N GLU A 576 7.17 13.09 2.31
CA GLU A 576 7.90 13.19 1.04
C GLU A 576 8.75 11.94 0.79
N ILE A 577 9.34 11.37 1.85
CA ILE A 577 10.11 10.13 1.77
C ILE A 577 9.23 8.93 1.39
N ILE A 578 8.03 8.81 1.97
CA ILE A 578 7.04 7.82 1.53
C ILE A 578 6.74 7.99 0.05
N GLN A 579 6.54 9.23 -0.39
CA GLN A 579 6.23 9.51 -1.79
C GLN A 579 7.39 9.09 -2.72
N ILE A 580 8.64 9.34 -2.32
CA ILE A 580 9.84 8.87 -3.03
C ILE A 580 9.87 7.35 -3.13
N PHE A 581 9.63 6.64 -2.02
CA PHE A 581 9.60 5.17 -2.05
C PHE A 581 8.46 4.62 -2.88
N ARG A 582 7.27 5.23 -2.85
CA ARG A 582 6.16 4.87 -3.75
C ARG A 582 6.50 5.08 -5.22
N ILE A 583 7.25 6.14 -5.56
CA ILE A 583 7.73 6.36 -6.94
C ILE A 583 8.66 5.22 -7.35
N PHE A 584 9.58 4.79 -6.49
CA PHE A 584 10.48 3.67 -6.77
C PHE A 584 9.75 2.34 -6.84
N GLU A 585 8.76 2.08 -5.99
CA GLU A 585 7.88 0.90 -6.01
C GLU A 585 7.08 0.82 -7.32
N LEU A 586 6.53 1.94 -7.80
CA LEU A 586 5.92 1.99 -9.13
C LEU A 586 6.94 1.68 -10.23
N GLY A 587 8.18 2.13 -10.06
CA GLY A 587 9.31 1.80 -10.94
C GLY A 587 9.68 0.31 -10.94
N THR A 588 9.66 -0.36 -9.78
CA THR A 588 10.02 -1.79 -9.68
C THR A 588 9.02 -2.71 -10.38
N SER A 589 7.78 -2.25 -10.53
CA SER A 589 6.77 -2.96 -11.32
C SER A 589 7.09 -3.05 -12.83
N LEU A 590 8.13 -2.34 -13.31
CA LEU A 590 8.58 -2.33 -14.70
C LEU A 590 10.08 -2.71 -14.83
N ILE A 591 10.88 -2.44 -13.80
CA ILE A 591 12.33 -2.70 -13.76
C ILE A 591 12.63 -3.56 -12.54
N ASP A 592 13.36 -4.66 -12.70
CA ASP A 592 13.83 -5.45 -11.56
C ASP A 592 14.57 -4.59 -10.52
N GLU A 593 14.23 -4.76 -9.24
CA GLU A 593 14.73 -3.94 -8.14
C GLU A 593 16.27 -3.97 -8.04
N ASN A 594 16.89 -5.12 -8.29
CA ASN A 594 18.36 -5.23 -8.26
C ASN A 594 19.00 -4.47 -9.43
N SER A 595 18.38 -4.47 -10.61
CA SER A 595 18.83 -3.66 -11.75
C SER A 595 18.68 -2.15 -11.46
N LEU A 596 17.59 -1.77 -10.80
CA LEU A 596 17.36 -0.39 -10.39
C LEU A 596 18.41 0.04 -9.36
N LEU A 597 18.64 -0.75 -8.31
CA LEU A 597 19.65 -0.51 -7.29
C LEU A 597 21.05 -0.35 -7.89
N LYS A 598 21.44 -1.25 -8.79
CA LYS A 598 22.73 -1.16 -9.51
C LYS A 598 22.84 0.15 -10.30
N THR A 599 21.74 0.68 -10.82
CA THR A 599 21.72 1.96 -11.54
C THR A 599 21.95 3.12 -10.58
N CYS A 600 21.23 3.15 -9.45
CA CYS A 600 21.42 4.14 -8.40
C CYS A 600 22.85 4.09 -7.82
N MET A 601 23.46 2.92 -7.69
CA MET A 601 24.85 2.83 -7.22
C MET A 601 25.87 3.31 -8.26
N ARG A 602 25.67 2.98 -9.54
CA ARG A 602 26.56 3.38 -10.65
C ARG A 602 26.57 4.88 -10.93
N GLN A 603 25.61 5.63 -10.37
CA GLN A 603 25.57 7.07 -10.51
C GLN A 603 26.67 7.77 -9.71
N PHE A 604 27.32 7.10 -8.75
CA PHE A 604 28.28 7.74 -7.85
C PHE A 604 29.72 7.36 -8.18
N ILE A 605 30.58 8.37 -8.37
CA ILE A 605 32.03 8.21 -8.61
C ILE A 605 32.78 9.02 -7.54
N VAL A 606 33.54 8.32 -6.69
CA VAL A 606 34.48 8.94 -5.74
C VAL A 606 35.82 9.10 -6.44
N ILE A 607 36.34 10.33 -6.51
CA ILE A 607 37.69 10.58 -7.01
C ILE A 607 38.61 10.71 -5.81
N ASP A 608 39.53 9.75 -5.64
CA ASP A 608 40.71 9.95 -4.79
C ASP A 608 41.74 10.81 -5.55
N ASP A 609 42.48 11.64 -4.81
CA ASP A 609 43.43 12.70 -5.24
C ASP A 609 44.47 12.31 -6.33
N GLN A 610 44.52 11.05 -6.79
CA GLN A 610 45.51 10.54 -7.75
C GLN A 610 44.94 10.10 -9.11
N TYR A 611 43.61 10.04 -9.29
CA TYR A 611 43.01 9.67 -10.57
C TYR A 611 42.29 10.86 -11.22
N ARG A 612 42.84 11.36 -12.34
CA ARG A 612 42.02 12.11 -13.28
C ARG A 612 40.91 11.16 -13.74
N VAL A 613 39.65 11.57 -13.60
CA VAL A 613 38.54 10.86 -14.24
C VAL A 613 38.84 10.83 -15.72
N ASP A 614 39.02 9.64 -16.28
CA ASP A 614 38.91 9.44 -17.73
C ASP A 614 37.48 9.83 -18.12
N ALA A 615 37.31 11.09 -18.52
CA ALA A 615 36.08 11.66 -19.05
C ALA A 615 35.61 10.98 -20.36
N ASN A 616 36.29 9.92 -20.79
CA ASN A 616 35.99 9.13 -21.99
C ASN A 616 35.00 7.98 -21.76
N ASN A 617 34.57 7.71 -20.52
CA ASN A 617 33.46 6.78 -20.32
C ASN A 617 32.13 7.50 -20.60
N LYS A 618 31.68 7.44 -21.85
CA LYS A 618 30.32 7.81 -22.28
C LYS A 618 29.32 7.01 -21.44
N ASN A 619 28.86 7.60 -20.34
CA ASN A 619 27.86 7.00 -19.48
C ASN A 619 26.49 7.52 -19.88
N ASP A 620 25.57 6.60 -20.16
CA ASP A 620 24.16 6.91 -20.46
C ASP A 620 23.39 7.47 -19.26
N LEU A 621 24.01 7.70 -18.10
CA LEU A 621 23.33 8.04 -16.84
C LEU A 621 23.84 9.37 -16.30
N TYR A 622 23.01 10.05 -15.50
CA TYR A 622 23.48 11.17 -14.70
C TYR A 622 24.43 10.65 -13.64
N THR A 623 25.61 11.27 -13.52
CA THR A 623 26.65 10.84 -12.57
C THR A 623 26.99 11.96 -11.60
N LEU A 624 27.05 11.63 -10.32
CA LEU A 624 27.53 12.46 -9.23
C LEU A 624 29.00 12.17 -8.97
N ILE A 625 29.81 13.22 -9.05
CA ILE A 625 31.21 13.23 -8.66
C ILE A 625 31.33 13.94 -7.32
N LEU A 626 32.00 13.29 -6.35
CA LEU A 626 32.40 13.94 -5.10
C LEU A 626 33.77 14.58 -5.28
N SER A 627 33.86 15.91 -5.21
CA SER A 627 35.12 16.66 -5.14
C SER A 627 35.33 17.26 -3.74
N LYS A 628 36.53 17.75 -3.42
CA LYS A 628 36.83 18.44 -2.16
C LYS A 628 35.97 19.69 -1.92
N GLU A 629 35.40 20.27 -2.97
CA GLU A 629 34.57 21.49 -2.91
C GLU A 629 33.06 21.20 -2.90
N GLY A 630 32.64 19.93 -3.05
CA GLY A 630 31.23 19.52 -3.00
C GLY A 630 30.84 18.50 -4.06
N PHE A 631 29.53 18.32 -4.25
CA PHE A 631 28.99 17.46 -5.29
C PHE A 631 28.93 18.18 -6.63
N VAL A 632 29.42 17.49 -7.66
CA VAL A 632 29.30 17.92 -9.05
C VAL A 632 28.44 16.90 -9.78
N GLN A 633 27.33 17.35 -10.36
CA GLN A 633 26.50 16.52 -11.23
C GLN A 633 26.98 16.67 -12.68
N LEU A 634 27.26 15.55 -13.33
CA LEU A 634 27.51 15.47 -14.77
C LEU A 634 26.27 14.96 -15.48
N GLU A 635 25.90 15.66 -16.55
CA GLU A 635 24.86 15.25 -17.47
C GLU A 635 25.37 14.19 -18.46
N PRO A 636 24.51 13.25 -18.89
CA PRO A 636 24.90 12.21 -19.84
C PRO A 636 25.15 12.79 -21.24
N CYS A 637 26.31 12.45 -21.82
CA CYS A 637 26.73 12.76 -23.21
C CYS A 637 27.04 14.23 -23.58
N ASN A 638 27.35 15.12 -22.62
CA ASN A 638 27.88 16.44 -22.97
C ASN A 638 29.42 16.43 -23.01
N ASP A 639 29.98 16.64 -24.21
CA ASP A 639 31.42 16.85 -24.44
C ASP A 639 31.89 18.25 -23.97
N GLU A 640 30.95 19.16 -23.64
CA GLU A 640 31.25 20.52 -23.16
C GLU A 640 30.85 20.74 -21.68
N GLN A 641 31.80 21.34 -20.96
CA GLN A 641 31.90 21.52 -19.52
C GLN A 641 30.84 22.47 -18.94
N HIS A 642 29.57 22.06 -18.91
CA HIS A 642 28.57 22.70 -18.03
C HIS A 642 28.55 21.99 -16.68
N LEU A 643 29.60 22.20 -15.89
CA LEU A 643 29.60 21.90 -14.46
C LEU A 643 28.56 22.81 -13.80
N LYS A 644 27.35 22.30 -13.51
CA LYS A 644 26.44 22.98 -12.59
C LYS A 644 27.08 22.90 -11.19
N SER A 645 27.78 23.97 -10.80
CA SER A 645 28.21 24.15 -9.41
C SER A 645 26.97 24.46 -8.57
N ASN A 646 26.29 23.45 -8.06
CA ASN A 646 25.23 23.66 -7.09
C ASN A 646 25.87 23.88 -5.73
N SER A 647 26.06 25.16 -5.39
CA SER A 647 26.46 25.62 -4.07
C SER A 647 25.35 25.39 -3.05
N ASN A 648 25.72 24.87 -1.87
CA ASN A 648 25.05 25.00 -0.58
C ASN A 648 23.51 25.06 -0.60
N ASP A 649 22.86 23.91 -0.63
CA ASP A 649 21.46 23.80 -0.21
C ASP A 649 21.27 22.44 0.50
N ASN A 650 20.41 22.41 1.51
CA ASN A 650 20.05 21.24 2.35
C ASN A 650 19.42 20.04 1.58
N ARG A 651 19.62 19.94 0.26
CA ARG A 651 18.96 18.96 -0.63
C ARG A 651 19.81 17.69 -0.78
N ASP A 652 19.14 16.54 -0.92
CA ASP A 652 19.83 15.26 -1.16
C ASP A 652 20.05 15.02 -2.65
N LEU A 653 21.18 15.51 -3.16
CA LEU A 653 21.55 15.37 -4.58
C LEU A 653 21.59 13.90 -5.04
N PHE A 654 21.85 12.95 -4.13
CA PHE A 654 21.83 11.52 -4.46
C PHE A 654 20.43 11.02 -4.80
N ILE A 655 19.42 11.44 -4.04
CA ILE A 655 18.02 11.07 -4.29
C ILE A 655 17.54 11.73 -5.59
N GLU A 656 17.86 13.01 -5.80
CA GLU A 656 17.52 13.72 -7.04
C GLU A 656 18.08 13.00 -8.27
N ASN A 657 19.37 12.64 -8.25
CA ASN A 657 20.00 11.89 -9.33
C ASN A 657 19.43 10.47 -9.49
N SER A 658 19.05 9.82 -8.38
CA SER A 658 18.39 8.51 -8.43
C SER A 658 17.04 8.59 -9.14
N LEU A 659 16.24 9.64 -8.87
CA LEU A 659 14.97 9.90 -9.54
C LEU A 659 15.18 10.24 -11.03
N MET A 660 16.17 11.07 -11.35
CA MET A 660 16.52 11.39 -12.75
C MET A 660 16.94 10.13 -13.52
N ASN A 661 17.74 9.26 -12.91
CA ASN A 661 18.19 8.00 -13.50
C ASN A 661 17.07 6.96 -13.62
N LEU A 662 16.10 6.94 -12.69
CA LEU A 662 14.87 6.15 -12.83
C LEU A 662 14.10 6.58 -14.08
N LEU A 663 13.84 7.89 -14.24
CA LEU A 663 13.12 8.40 -15.42
C LEU A 663 13.84 8.05 -16.72
N LYS A 664 15.17 8.20 -16.75
CA LYS A 664 15.98 7.84 -17.93
C LYS A 664 15.96 6.34 -18.23
N LYS A 665 15.95 5.48 -17.20
CA LYS A 665 15.81 4.03 -17.36
C LYS A 665 14.44 3.65 -17.92
N LEU A 666 13.36 4.28 -17.45
CA LEU A 666 12.01 4.02 -17.93
C LEU A 666 11.86 4.33 -19.43
N GLN A 667 12.57 5.33 -19.93
CA GLN A 667 12.58 5.70 -21.34
C GLN A 667 13.37 4.72 -22.24
N LYS A 668 14.19 3.81 -21.68
CA LYS A 668 15.01 2.90 -22.50
C LYS A 668 14.14 1.89 -23.27
N PRO A 669 14.44 1.61 -24.55
CA PRO A 669 13.67 0.69 -25.40
C PRO A 669 13.40 -0.68 -24.78
N LYS A 670 14.36 -1.22 -24.04
CA LYS A 670 14.26 -2.55 -23.41
C LYS A 670 13.01 -2.70 -22.54
N TYR A 671 12.62 -1.67 -21.79
CA TYR A 671 11.48 -1.76 -20.87
C TYR A 671 10.16 -1.44 -21.55
N VAL A 672 10.18 -0.52 -22.53
CA VAL A 672 8.99 -0.19 -23.34
C VAL A 672 8.61 -1.34 -24.27
N ARG A 673 9.57 -2.11 -24.81
CA ARG A 673 9.32 -3.26 -25.70
C ARG A 673 8.64 -4.45 -24.99
N ASN A 674 8.81 -4.58 -23.68
CA ASN A 674 8.27 -5.70 -22.89
C ASN A 674 6.82 -5.46 -22.42
N VAL A 675 6.22 -4.33 -22.79
CA VAL A 675 4.90 -3.94 -22.29
C VAL A 675 3.79 -4.57 -23.13
N GLU A 676 2.94 -5.36 -22.47
CA GLU A 676 1.77 -5.99 -23.09
C GLU A 676 0.59 -5.02 -23.23
N SER A 677 0.47 -4.06 -22.30
CA SER A 677 -0.63 -3.08 -22.26
C SER A 677 -0.12 -1.64 -22.13
N PRO A 678 -0.03 -0.89 -23.25
CA PRO A 678 0.34 0.53 -23.26
C PRO A 678 -0.50 1.41 -22.31
N LYS A 679 -1.78 1.09 -22.10
CA LYS A 679 -2.66 1.83 -21.16
C LYS A 679 -2.23 1.72 -19.70
N GLN A 680 -1.83 0.52 -19.26
CA GLN A 680 -1.32 0.32 -17.89
C GLN A 680 0.01 1.05 -17.69
N LEU A 681 0.84 1.10 -18.73
CA LEU A 681 2.09 1.86 -18.71
C LEU A 681 1.86 3.37 -18.61
N ILE A 682 0.89 3.94 -19.34
CA ILE A 682 0.50 5.35 -19.20
C ILE A 682 0.08 5.64 -17.76
N THR A 683 -0.78 4.80 -17.18
CA THR A 683 -1.27 4.99 -15.80
C THR A 683 -0.11 5.01 -14.80
N LYS A 684 0.83 4.08 -14.92
CA LYS A 684 2.03 4.04 -14.06
C LYS A 684 2.94 5.25 -14.27
N TYR A 685 3.16 5.67 -15.51
CA TYR A 685 3.99 6.83 -15.83
C TYR A 685 3.36 8.14 -15.34
N ASP A 686 2.04 8.29 -15.46
CA ASP A 686 1.31 9.44 -14.93
C ASP A 686 1.43 9.50 -13.40
N LEU A 687 1.29 8.37 -12.70
CA LEU A 687 1.48 8.31 -11.24
C LEU A 687 2.90 8.69 -10.82
N ILE A 688 3.92 8.22 -11.55
CA ILE A 688 5.33 8.60 -11.31
C ILE A 688 5.53 10.10 -11.57
N TYR A 689 5.02 10.63 -12.69
CA TYR A 689 5.13 12.05 -13.04
C TYR A 689 4.48 12.95 -11.99
N HIS A 690 3.24 12.63 -11.59
CA HIS A 690 2.54 13.38 -10.56
C HIS A 690 3.24 13.26 -9.20
N GLY A 691 3.74 12.08 -8.85
CA GLY A 691 4.46 11.87 -7.61
C GLY A 691 5.73 12.70 -7.51
N ILE A 692 6.54 12.78 -8.57
CA ILE A 692 7.75 13.61 -8.58
C ILE A 692 7.37 15.10 -8.50
N ARG A 693 6.32 15.52 -9.20
CA ARG A 693 5.87 16.93 -9.20
C ARG A 693 5.37 17.41 -7.82
N THR A 694 4.92 16.51 -6.95
CA THR A 694 4.47 16.86 -5.59
C THR A 694 5.60 17.07 -4.58
N LEU A 695 6.85 16.69 -4.91
CA LEU A 695 8.01 16.87 -4.03
C LEU A 695 8.39 18.35 -3.96
N LYS A 696 8.49 18.93 -2.75
CA LYS A 696 8.85 20.35 -2.57
C LYS A 696 10.35 20.54 -2.39
N ASN A 697 11.02 19.59 -1.74
CA ASN A 697 12.45 19.69 -1.39
C ASN A 697 13.40 19.13 -2.48
N TYR A 698 12.88 18.52 -3.54
CA TYR A 698 13.65 17.83 -4.57
C TYR A 698 13.37 18.39 -5.96
N VAL A 699 14.42 18.65 -6.74
CA VAL A 699 14.30 19.14 -8.13
C VAL A 699 14.75 18.05 -9.11
N VAL A 700 13.90 17.70 -10.07
CA VAL A 700 14.15 16.66 -11.08
C VAL A 700 14.13 17.28 -12.49
N ASP A 701 15.31 17.60 -13.01
CA ASP A 701 15.49 18.36 -14.25
C ASP A 701 14.91 17.66 -15.50
N ASN A 702 14.91 16.32 -15.56
CA ASN A 702 14.46 15.58 -16.75
C ASN A 702 12.96 15.19 -16.74
N LEU A 703 12.18 15.73 -15.80
CA LEU A 703 10.75 15.42 -15.67
C LEU A 703 9.93 15.85 -16.91
N ASP A 704 10.28 16.98 -17.53
CA ASP A 704 9.58 17.48 -18.72
C ASP A 704 9.88 16.62 -19.98
N ARG A 705 11.10 16.08 -20.09
CA ARG A 705 11.43 15.07 -21.11
C ARG A 705 10.59 13.82 -20.93
N PHE A 706 10.35 13.39 -19.70
CA PHE A 706 9.47 12.26 -19.41
C PHE A 706 8.00 12.55 -19.78
N SER A 707 7.51 13.76 -19.58
CA SER A 707 6.17 14.19 -20.03
C SER A 707 5.99 14.11 -21.55
N SER A 708 7.04 14.45 -22.32
CA SER A 708 7.06 14.28 -23.78
C SER A 708 6.82 12.83 -24.19
N HIS A 709 7.52 11.92 -23.51
CA HIS A 709 7.44 10.48 -23.74
C HIS A 709 6.04 9.93 -23.40
N ILE A 710 5.45 10.35 -22.29
CA ILE A 710 4.05 10.03 -21.94
C ILE A 710 3.09 10.51 -23.03
N SER A 711 3.30 11.73 -23.53
CA SER A 711 2.44 12.35 -24.55
C SER A 711 2.51 11.62 -25.89
N LEU A 712 3.68 11.11 -26.28
CA LEU A 712 3.85 10.25 -27.46
C LEU A 712 3.03 8.96 -27.32
N ILE A 713 3.18 8.25 -26.21
CA ILE A 713 2.48 6.97 -25.95
C ILE A 713 0.96 7.21 -25.85
N ARG A 714 0.54 8.31 -25.21
CA ARG A 714 -0.86 8.72 -25.14
C ARG A 714 -1.43 9.00 -26.54
N SER A 715 -0.69 9.70 -27.39
CA SER A 715 -1.10 9.98 -28.77
C SER A 715 -1.30 8.68 -29.57
N ILE A 716 -0.36 7.73 -29.47
CA ILE A 716 -0.48 6.43 -30.16
C ILE A 716 -1.65 5.59 -29.61
N THR A 717 -1.88 5.60 -28.30
CA THR A 717 -3.01 4.86 -27.70
C THR A 717 -4.37 5.50 -27.95
N THR A 718 -4.43 6.80 -28.27
CA THR A 718 -5.68 7.45 -28.71
C THR A 718 -6.05 7.11 -30.15
N LEU A 719 -5.07 6.82 -31.01
CA LEU A 719 -5.29 6.58 -32.44
C LEU A 719 -5.60 5.11 -32.77
N PHE A 720 -5.11 4.16 -31.95
CA PHE A 720 -5.15 2.72 -32.25
C PHE A 720 -5.71 1.87 -31.09
N ASP A 721 -6.07 0.63 -31.39
CA ASP A 721 -6.37 -0.39 -30.38
C ASP A 721 -5.14 -0.79 -29.56
N ASN A 722 -5.34 -1.21 -28.30
CA ASN A 722 -4.25 -1.48 -27.34
C ASN A 722 -3.19 -2.46 -27.88
N GLN A 723 -3.61 -3.50 -28.63
CA GLN A 723 -2.72 -4.47 -29.26
C GLN A 723 -1.89 -3.87 -30.41
N PHE A 724 -2.49 -2.96 -31.19
CA PHE A 724 -1.82 -2.33 -32.32
C PHE A 724 -0.93 -1.16 -31.87
N SER A 725 -1.36 -0.40 -30.87
CA SER A 725 -0.53 0.61 -30.19
C SER A 725 0.77 -0.01 -29.68
N ALA A 726 0.72 -1.21 -29.08
CA ALA A 726 1.92 -1.92 -28.63
C ALA A 726 2.88 -2.26 -29.80
N LYS A 727 2.35 -2.63 -30.97
CA LYS A 727 3.17 -2.90 -32.17
C LYS A 727 3.85 -1.63 -32.70
N ILE A 728 3.11 -0.53 -32.80
CA ILE A 728 3.65 0.76 -33.26
C ILE A 728 4.71 1.28 -32.29
N ILE A 729 4.44 1.22 -30.98
CA ILE A 729 5.41 1.61 -29.95
C ILE A 729 6.69 0.77 -30.10
N LYS A 730 6.57 -0.56 -30.26
CA LYS A 730 7.73 -1.42 -30.49
C LYS A 730 8.51 -1.01 -31.75
N GLN A 731 7.84 -0.68 -32.86
CA GLN A 731 8.49 -0.22 -34.08
C GLN A 731 9.22 1.12 -33.90
N ILE A 732 8.66 2.07 -33.15
CA ILE A 732 9.29 3.36 -32.86
C ILE A 732 10.55 3.19 -32.02
N TYR A 733 10.54 2.27 -31.05
CA TYR A 733 11.68 2.01 -30.14
C TYR A 733 12.68 0.97 -30.67
N VAL A 734 12.59 0.50 -31.92
CA VAL A 734 13.58 -0.44 -32.51
C VAL A 734 14.89 0.25 -32.89
N GLU A 735 14.82 1.53 -33.25
CA GLU A 735 15.97 2.38 -33.60
C GLU A 735 16.20 3.35 -32.43
N ASP A 736 17.39 3.33 -31.82
CA ASP A 736 17.72 3.91 -30.49
C ASP A 736 17.54 5.45 -30.32
N ASP A 737 16.93 6.16 -31.28
CA ASP A 737 16.87 7.63 -31.38
C ASP A 737 15.53 8.29 -30.98
N ALA A 738 14.57 7.54 -30.41
CA ALA A 738 13.17 8.00 -30.37
C ALA A 738 12.87 9.22 -29.46
N THR A 739 13.80 9.74 -28.66
CA THR A 739 13.49 10.84 -27.72
C THR A 739 14.61 11.86 -27.43
N ASN A 740 15.83 11.70 -27.94
CA ASN A 740 16.89 12.70 -27.78
C ASN A 740 17.02 13.50 -29.09
N PHE A 741 16.44 14.69 -29.12
CA PHE A 741 16.47 15.54 -30.30
C PHE A 741 17.50 16.66 -30.12
N ASP A 742 18.57 16.63 -30.89
CA ASP A 742 19.60 17.69 -30.88
C ASP A 742 19.17 18.94 -31.66
N SER A 743 18.14 18.83 -32.51
CA SER A 743 17.62 19.97 -33.29
C SER A 743 16.13 19.88 -33.57
N CYS A 744 15.49 21.03 -33.78
CA CYS A 744 14.09 21.13 -34.18
C CYS A 744 13.79 20.38 -35.50
N ASN A 745 14.76 20.30 -36.41
CA ASN A 745 14.60 19.59 -37.68
C ASN A 745 14.51 18.07 -37.49
N LEU A 746 15.18 17.51 -36.49
CA LEU A 746 15.07 16.08 -36.15
C LEU A 746 13.69 15.76 -35.58
N ILE A 747 13.09 16.68 -34.81
CA ILE A 747 11.71 16.56 -34.33
C ILE A 747 10.75 16.52 -35.51
N HIS A 748 10.90 17.44 -36.46
CA HIS A 748 10.04 17.48 -37.65
C HIS A 748 10.13 16.20 -38.49
N ARG A 749 11.35 15.71 -38.78
CA ARG A 749 11.56 14.44 -39.50
C ARG A 749 10.99 13.23 -38.75
N PHE A 750 11.09 13.21 -37.42
CA PHE A 750 10.49 12.17 -36.61
C PHE A 750 8.96 12.18 -36.74
N ILE A 751 8.34 13.35 -36.74
CA ILE A 751 6.90 13.52 -36.92
C ILE A 751 6.46 13.11 -38.33
N GLU A 752 7.19 13.48 -39.39
CA GLU A 752 6.92 13.01 -40.76
C GLU A 752 6.97 11.48 -40.84
N ARG A 753 7.98 10.86 -40.23
CA ARG A 753 8.10 9.40 -40.16
C ARG A 753 6.94 8.77 -39.40
N LEU A 754 6.57 9.32 -38.25
CA LEU A 754 5.43 8.86 -37.46
C LEU A 754 4.13 8.97 -38.25
N THR A 755 3.98 10.05 -39.04
CA THR A 755 2.85 10.25 -39.95
C THR A 755 2.83 9.16 -41.03
N ASN A 756 3.97 8.85 -41.66
CA ASN A 756 4.07 7.75 -42.63
C ASN A 756 3.74 6.37 -42.01
N ILE A 757 4.17 6.11 -40.77
CA ILE A 757 3.84 4.87 -40.04
C ILE A 757 2.33 4.80 -39.74
N ILE A 758 1.70 5.94 -39.41
CA ILE A 758 0.25 6.02 -39.18
C ILE A 758 -0.52 5.85 -40.49
N GLU A 759 -0.09 6.49 -41.57
CA GLU A 759 -0.73 6.41 -42.89
C GLU A 759 -0.65 5.00 -43.48
N THR A 760 0.47 4.29 -43.29
CA THR A 760 0.61 2.89 -43.69
C THR A 760 -0.26 1.93 -42.87
N ALA A 761 -0.80 2.37 -41.73
CA ALA A 761 -1.66 1.60 -40.84
C ALA A 761 -3.17 1.89 -41.01
N GLU A 762 -3.59 2.47 -42.14
CA GLU A 762 -4.94 3.01 -42.42
C GLU A 762 -6.11 2.09 -42.00
N ASN A 763 -5.93 0.76 -42.07
CA ASN A 763 -6.96 -0.23 -41.74
C ASN A 763 -7.24 -0.44 -40.23
N HIS A 764 -6.40 0.09 -39.34
CA HIS A 764 -6.51 -0.13 -37.89
C HIS A 764 -6.73 1.16 -37.08
N ILE A 765 -7.00 2.28 -37.76
CA ILE A 765 -7.17 3.58 -37.15
C ILE A 765 -8.62 3.77 -36.68
N LYS A 766 -8.80 4.21 -35.44
CA LYS A 766 -10.13 4.50 -34.86
C LYS A 766 -10.67 5.89 -35.16
N ALA A 767 -9.80 6.80 -35.58
CA ALA A 767 -10.04 8.23 -35.63
C ALA A 767 -10.00 8.79 -37.05
N ASP A 768 -10.83 9.80 -37.34
CA ASP A 768 -10.87 10.45 -38.65
C ASP A 768 -9.55 11.15 -39.00
N LYS A 769 -9.29 11.36 -40.30
CA LYS A 769 -8.07 12.03 -40.82
C LYS A 769 -7.80 13.39 -40.15
N THR A 770 -8.85 14.15 -39.85
CA THR A 770 -8.76 15.43 -39.13
C THR A 770 -8.28 15.27 -37.68
N THR A 771 -8.72 14.21 -37.00
CA THR A 771 -8.34 13.89 -35.62
C THR A 771 -6.89 13.40 -35.55
N ILE A 772 -6.44 12.62 -36.54
CA ILE A 772 -5.04 12.20 -36.69
C ILE A 772 -4.14 13.43 -36.86
N GLN A 773 -4.42 14.28 -37.85
CA GLN A 773 -3.67 15.50 -38.11
C GLN A 773 -3.60 16.41 -36.88
N ARG A 774 -4.74 16.59 -36.18
CA ARG A 774 -4.81 17.35 -34.94
C ARG A 774 -3.92 16.77 -33.83
N THR A 775 -3.90 15.45 -33.69
CA THR A 775 -3.14 14.78 -32.62
C THR A 775 -1.64 14.87 -32.90
N ILE A 776 -1.22 14.69 -34.15
CA ILE A 776 0.17 14.82 -34.59
C ILE A 776 0.69 16.24 -34.41
N LEU A 777 -0.07 17.26 -34.84
CA LEU A 777 0.33 18.66 -34.69
C LEU A 777 0.48 19.07 -33.21
N LYS A 778 -0.40 18.57 -32.33
CA LYS A 778 -0.28 18.80 -30.89
C LYS A 778 0.94 18.12 -30.29
N LEU A 779 1.25 16.89 -30.72
CA LEU A 779 2.45 16.17 -30.30
C LEU A 779 3.72 16.93 -30.71
N GLU A 780 3.79 17.37 -31.96
CA GLU A 780 4.92 18.16 -32.47
C GLU A 780 5.11 19.47 -31.70
N CYS A 781 4.03 20.20 -31.41
CA CYS A 781 4.10 21.40 -30.56
C CYS A 781 4.57 21.10 -29.12
N GLU A 782 4.15 19.98 -28.51
CA GLU A 782 4.64 19.60 -27.17
C GLU A 782 6.12 19.21 -27.20
N LEU A 783 6.59 18.49 -28.23
CA LEU A 783 8.00 18.15 -28.41
C LEU A 783 8.86 19.42 -28.61
N LEU A 784 8.45 20.34 -29.47
CA LEU A 784 9.13 21.61 -29.69
C LEU A 784 9.18 22.48 -28.42
N LYS A 785 8.07 22.52 -27.66
CA LYS A 785 8.01 23.24 -26.37
C LYS A 785 9.01 22.66 -25.37
N ASN A 786 9.08 21.34 -25.23
CA ASN A 786 9.98 20.69 -24.28
C ASN A 786 11.46 20.80 -24.72
N TRP A 787 11.74 20.69 -26.02
CA TRP A 787 13.07 20.98 -26.56
C TRP A 787 13.53 22.42 -26.27
N LEU A 788 12.60 23.38 -26.36
CA LEU A 788 12.86 24.79 -26.08
C LEU A 788 13.16 25.06 -24.60
N ILE A 789 12.63 24.25 -23.68
CA ILE A 789 12.97 24.37 -22.25
C ILE A 789 14.46 24.14 -22.04
N ASP A 790 15.01 23.09 -22.68
CA ASP A 790 16.42 22.71 -22.57
C ASP A 790 17.36 23.66 -23.34
N HIS A 791 16.93 24.15 -24.51
CA HIS A 791 17.77 24.92 -25.43
C HIS A 791 17.44 26.41 -25.47
N GLY A 792 16.73 26.96 -24.49
CA GLY A 792 15.87 28.12 -24.76
C GLY A 792 16.51 29.45 -25.18
N ASN A 793 17.84 29.52 -25.37
CA ASN A 793 18.48 30.58 -26.15
C ASN A 793 18.23 30.46 -27.66
N GLN A 794 17.74 29.31 -28.13
CA GLN A 794 17.49 28.96 -29.54
C GLN A 794 16.00 29.08 -29.93
N TYR A 795 15.25 29.98 -29.30
CA TYR A 795 13.83 30.22 -29.63
C TYR A 795 13.60 30.62 -31.10
N SER A 796 14.62 31.17 -31.77
CA SER A 796 14.56 31.46 -33.22
C SER A 796 14.25 30.22 -34.05
N ASP A 797 14.80 29.07 -33.66
CA ASP A 797 14.76 27.84 -34.46
C ASP A 797 13.40 27.15 -34.33
N VAL A 798 12.74 27.32 -33.18
CA VAL A 798 11.34 26.90 -33.01
C VAL A 798 10.41 27.83 -33.79
N LEU A 799 10.67 29.13 -33.78
CA LEU A 799 9.86 30.10 -34.52
C LEU A 799 9.98 29.91 -36.03
N THR A 800 11.15 29.56 -36.57
CA THR A 800 11.28 29.23 -38.02
C THR A 800 10.43 28.03 -38.41
N VAL A 801 10.37 26.99 -37.58
CA VAL A 801 9.54 25.80 -37.82
C VAL A 801 8.04 26.14 -37.78
N ILE A 802 7.61 26.98 -36.83
CA ILE A 802 6.21 27.46 -36.76
C ILE A 802 5.84 28.32 -37.98
N ASN A 803 6.83 29.01 -38.57
CA ASN A 803 6.63 29.88 -39.74
C ASN A 803 6.63 29.13 -41.08
N HIS A 804 6.88 27.82 -41.10
CA HIS A 804 6.86 27.06 -42.34
C HIS A 804 5.45 27.10 -42.97
N ASN A 805 5.37 27.27 -44.29
CA ASN A 805 4.08 27.42 -44.99
C ASN A 805 3.31 26.10 -45.09
N ASP A 806 4.02 24.98 -45.07
CA ASP A 806 3.46 23.65 -45.28
C ASP A 806 2.88 23.02 -44.00
N THR A 807 3.05 23.65 -42.83
CA THR A 807 2.61 23.11 -41.54
C THR A 807 1.66 24.06 -40.79
N ASP A 808 0.55 23.49 -40.30
CA ASP A 808 -0.46 24.21 -39.51
C ASP A 808 -0.11 24.30 -38.01
N LEU A 809 1.17 24.17 -37.65
CA LEU A 809 1.68 24.16 -36.27
C LEU A 809 1.30 25.41 -35.47
N TRP A 810 1.16 26.53 -36.16
CA TRP A 810 0.75 27.81 -35.57
C TRP A 810 -0.59 27.74 -34.81
N ARG A 811 -1.48 26.79 -35.12
CA ARG A 811 -2.78 26.63 -34.45
C ARG A 811 -2.64 26.16 -32.99
N TYR A 812 -1.55 25.49 -32.64
CA TYR A 812 -1.33 24.88 -31.32
C TYR A 812 -0.09 25.40 -30.57
N SER A 813 0.54 26.46 -31.07
CA SER A 813 1.82 27.00 -30.56
C SER A 813 1.69 27.95 -29.35
N SER A 814 0.50 28.09 -28.76
CA SER A 814 0.24 29.05 -27.68
C SER A 814 1.16 28.90 -26.47
N LYS A 815 1.39 27.66 -26.04
CA LYS A 815 2.29 27.34 -24.92
C LYS A 815 3.75 27.72 -25.21
N ILE A 816 4.18 27.62 -26.46
CA ILE A 816 5.55 28.00 -26.89
C ILE A 816 5.71 29.52 -26.77
N PHE A 817 4.73 30.30 -27.25
CA PHE A 817 4.74 31.75 -27.11
C PHE A 817 4.69 32.22 -25.64
N LEU A 818 3.95 31.52 -24.78
CA LEU A 818 3.95 31.79 -23.34
C LEU A 818 5.34 31.56 -22.72
N TYR A 819 6.03 30.49 -23.11
CA TYR A 819 7.39 30.21 -22.65
C TYR A 819 8.38 31.29 -23.13
N ILE A 820 8.31 31.67 -24.41
CA ILE A 820 9.14 32.75 -24.97
C ILE A 820 8.90 34.06 -24.22
N ASN A 821 7.64 34.39 -23.92
CA ASN A 821 7.30 35.56 -23.12
C ASN A 821 7.93 35.52 -21.73
N ARG A 822 7.79 34.42 -20.99
CA ARG A 822 8.39 34.27 -19.64
C ARG A 822 9.91 34.36 -19.64
N ARG A 823 10.57 34.00 -20.74
CA ARG A 823 12.04 34.05 -20.83
C ARG A 823 12.56 35.44 -21.20
N LEU A 824 11.80 36.17 -22.02
CA LEU A 824 12.16 37.49 -22.51
C LEU A 824 11.52 38.62 -21.69
N ASP A 825 10.72 38.28 -20.68
CA ASP A 825 9.99 39.21 -19.80
C ASP A 825 9.15 40.22 -20.60
N LEU A 826 8.59 39.81 -21.75
CA LEU A 826 8.00 40.76 -22.72
C LEU A 826 6.81 41.52 -22.14
N ILE A 827 5.91 40.85 -21.42
CA ILE A 827 4.76 41.50 -20.76
C ILE A 827 5.22 42.52 -19.71
N GLU A 828 6.10 42.11 -18.80
CA GLU A 828 6.61 42.99 -17.74
C GLU A 828 7.30 44.22 -18.32
N ASN A 829 8.07 44.05 -19.40
CA ASN A 829 8.68 45.18 -20.12
C ASN A 829 7.64 46.05 -20.85
N ILE A 830 6.56 45.47 -21.40
CA ILE A 830 5.48 46.24 -22.03
C ILE A 830 4.72 47.07 -20.99
N GLU A 831 4.47 46.53 -19.80
CA GLU A 831 3.82 47.25 -18.70
C GLU A 831 4.72 48.35 -18.14
N ASN A 832 5.95 48.01 -17.75
CA ASN A 832 6.89 48.94 -17.10
C ASN A 832 7.34 50.10 -18.01
N TYR A 833 7.41 49.87 -19.32
CA TYR A 833 7.82 50.88 -20.30
C TYR A 833 6.67 51.38 -21.17
N HIS A 834 5.41 51.12 -20.80
CA HIS A 834 4.21 51.50 -21.55
C HIS A 834 4.33 51.21 -23.06
N GLY A 835 4.78 50.01 -23.43
CA GLY A 835 4.97 49.56 -24.82
C GLY A 835 6.30 49.97 -25.48
N GLN A 836 7.10 50.85 -24.88
CA GLN A 836 8.39 51.30 -25.43
C GLN A 836 9.55 50.36 -25.05
N ILE A 837 9.56 49.15 -25.59
CA ILE A 837 10.58 48.15 -25.26
C ILE A 837 11.98 48.66 -25.66
N PRO A 838 12.96 48.73 -24.74
CA PRO A 838 14.32 49.17 -25.05
C PRO A 838 15.08 48.08 -25.83
N VAL A 839 15.10 48.21 -27.16
CA VAL A 839 15.71 47.23 -28.09
C VAL A 839 17.24 47.12 -27.92
N GLU A 840 17.88 48.10 -27.29
CA GLU A 840 19.33 48.12 -27.02
C GLU A 840 19.76 47.07 -25.98
N ASN A 841 18.81 46.52 -25.21
CA ASN A 841 19.07 45.42 -24.29
C ASN A 841 19.43 44.13 -25.06
N GLY A 842 20.52 43.47 -24.64
CA GLY A 842 21.06 42.28 -25.31
C GLY A 842 20.07 41.12 -25.50
N LYS A 843 19.03 41.01 -24.65
CA LYS A 843 17.95 40.02 -24.76
C LYS A 843 17.08 40.21 -26.03
N PHE A 844 16.70 41.44 -26.36
CA PHE A 844 15.79 41.75 -27.49
C PHE A 844 16.51 41.88 -28.83
N LYS A 845 17.81 42.16 -28.82
CA LYS A 845 18.64 42.25 -30.04
C LYS A 845 18.65 40.97 -30.88
N LYS A 846 18.55 39.79 -30.25
CA LYS A 846 18.45 38.50 -30.96
C LYS A 846 17.10 38.33 -31.67
N LEU A 847 16.01 38.71 -31.00
CA LEU A 847 14.65 38.67 -31.55
C LEU A 847 14.48 39.68 -32.71
N GLU A 848 15.04 40.88 -32.57
CA GLU A 848 15.08 41.88 -33.64
C GLU A 848 15.85 41.36 -34.86
N LYS A 849 17.04 40.79 -34.65
CA LYS A 849 17.82 40.14 -35.72
C LYS A 849 17.05 39.01 -36.40
N PHE A 850 16.28 38.23 -35.66
CA PHE A 850 15.43 37.19 -36.22
C PHE A 850 14.36 37.78 -37.15
N PHE A 851 13.61 38.80 -36.71
CA PHE A 851 12.60 39.45 -37.55
C PHE A 851 13.18 40.12 -38.79
N THR A 852 14.35 40.76 -38.69
CA THR A 852 15.02 41.33 -39.88
C THR A 852 15.48 40.27 -40.89
N LYS A 853 15.69 39.02 -40.45
CA LYS A 853 16.08 37.89 -41.31
C LYS A 853 14.88 37.13 -41.88
N LEU A 854 13.71 37.21 -41.27
CA LEU A 854 12.48 36.62 -41.80
C LEU A 854 12.00 37.42 -43.00
N SER A 855 12.14 36.84 -44.19
CA SER A 855 11.52 37.31 -45.43
C SER A 855 10.03 36.92 -45.51
N ASP A 856 9.29 37.00 -44.39
CA ASP A 856 7.86 36.69 -44.37
C ASP A 856 7.02 37.94 -44.67
N GLN A 857 6.39 37.95 -45.84
CA GLN A 857 5.48 39.03 -46.26
C GLN A 857 4.16 39.04 -45.45
N SER A 858 3.80 37.93 -44.80
CA SER A 858 2.55 37.78 -44.05
C SER A 858 2.63 38.24 -42.59
N CYS A 859 3.85 38.45 -42.07
CA CYS A 859 4.10 38.83 -40.67
C CYS A 859 3.41 37.90 -39.65
N LYS A 860 3.33 36.60 -39.95
CA LYS A 860 2.54 35.61 -39.20
C LYS A 860 2.98 35.51 -37.73
N ILE A 861 4.28 35.42 -37.47
CA ILE A 861 4.81 35.33 -36.11
C ILE A 861 4.55 36.61 -35.33
N GLN A 862 4.75 37.78 -35.95
CA GLN A 862 4.54 39.07 -35.31
C GLN A 862 3.08 39.22 -34.85
N LEU A 863 2.13 38.79 -35.69
CA LEU A 863 0.70 38.78 -35.38
C LEU A 863 0.35 37.86 -34.21
N LEU A 864 0.85 36.62 -34.23
CA LEU A 864 0.62 35.65 -33.16
C LEU A 864 1.16 36.18 -31.81
N LEU A 865 2.34 36.79 -31.85
CA LEU A 865 3.02 37.33 -30.66
C LEU A 865 2.26 38.53 -30.08
N VAL A 866 1.82 39.49 -30.91
CA VAL A 866 0.97 40.62 -30.47
C VAL A 866 -0.31 40.13 -29.83
N ASN A 867 -1.01 39.17 -30.45
CA ASN A 867 -2.29 38.67 -29.93
C ASN A 867 -2.12 37.89 -28.62
N HIS A 868 -1.06 37.09 -28.49
CA HIS A 868 -0.76 36.38 -27.23
C HIS A 868 -0.39 37.32 -26.10
N LEU A 869 0.50 38.28 -26.34
CA LEU A 869 0.90 39.25 -25.32
C LEU A 869 -0.28 40.11 -24.88
N HIS A 870 -1.09 40.58 -25.83
CA HIS A 870 -2.31 41.35 -25.56
C HIS A 870 -3.30 40.58 -24.67
N THR A 871 -3.56 39.31 -24.99
CA THR A 871 -4.49 38.49 -24.20
C THR A 871 -3.99 38.30 -22.77
N ASN A 872 -2.70 38.05 -22.60
CA ASN A 872 -2.10 37.85 -21.28
C ASN A 872 -1.98 39.15 -20.47
N LEU A 873 -1.92 40.33 -21.11
CA LEU A 873 -1.95 41.64 -20.43
C LEU A 873 -3.33 41.96 -19.86
N ILE A 874 -4.41 41.52 -20.51
CA ILE A 874 -5.78 41.85 -20.09
C ILE A 874 -6.30 40.92 -19.00
N LEU A 875 -5.98 39.62 -19.08
CA LEU A 875 -6.50 38.59 -18.17
C LEU A 875 -6.29 38.85 -16.66
N PRO A 876 -5.17 39.41 -16.17
CA PRO A 876 -4.93 39.57 -14.73
C PRO A 876 -5.56 40.82 -14.11
N ILE A 877 -6.17 41.72 -14.90
CA ILE A 877 -6.56 43.05 -14.41
C ILE A 877 -7.98 43.06 -13.87
N ASN A 878 -8.16 43.69 -12.71
CA ASN A 878 -9.46 43.87 -12.10
C ASN A 878 -10.22 45.02 -12.78
N GLU A 879 -11.50 44.81 -13.08
CA GLU A 879 -12.34 45.81 -13.77
C GLU A 879 -12.42 47.13 -13.00
N ASN A 880 -12.29 47.08 -11.67
CA ASN A 880 -12.29 48.25 -10.79
C ASN A 880 -11.08 49.19 -10.98
N ASP A 881 -9.99 48.72 -11.61
CA ASP A 881 -8.76 49.50 -11.79
C ASP A 881 -8.71 50.22 -13.15
N PHE A 882 -9.65 49.94 -14.06
CA PHE A 882 -9.64 50.43 -15.43
C PHE A 882 -9.64 51.96 -15.55
N GLU A 883 -10.45 52.64 -14.74
CA GLU A 883 -10.52 54.11 -14.73
C GLU A 883 -9.19 54.74 -14.28
N ASN A 884 -8.58 54.16 -13.24
CA ASN A 884 -7.27 54.59 -12.73
C ASN A 884 -6.15 54.40 -13.76
N ILE A 885 -6.18 53.30 -14.52
CA ILE A 885 -5.22 53.00 -15.58
C ILE A 885 -5.36 54.02 -16.72
N LEU A 886 -6.59 54.28 -17.20
CA LEU A 886 -6.82 55.25 -18.27
C LEU A 886 -6.28 56.63 -17.90
N ARG A 887 -6.50 57.08 -16.65
CA ARG A 887 -6.04 58.37 -16.16
C ARG A 887 -4.52 58.47 -16.06
N LYS A 888 -3.86 57.47 -15.48
CA LYS A 888 -2.40 57.48 -15.28
C LYS A 888 -1.65 57.43 -16.62
N ASP A 889 -2.15 56.65 -17.57
CA ASP A 889 -1.39 56.27 -18.76
C ASP A 889 -1.69 57.09 -20.02
N TYR A 890 -2.62 58.05 -19.95
CA TYR A 890 -3.06 58.85 -21.10
C TYR A 890 -1.92 59.55 -21.88
N ARG A 891 -0.93 60.09 -21.17
CA ARG A 891 0.22 60.75 -21.83
C ARG A 891 1.03 59.77 -22.70
N PHE A 892 1.11 58.51 -22.29
CA PHE A 892 1.78 57.47 -23.06
C PHE A 892 0.93 57.03 -24.26
N PHE A 893 -0.40 57.04 -24.14
CA PHE A 893 -1.29 56.81 -25.27
C PHE A 893 -1.06 57.81 -26.41
N GLU A 894 -1.05 59.11 -26.13
CA GLU A 894 -0.80 60.13 -27.15
C GLU A 894 0.59 59.95 -27.80
N ARG A 895 1.63 59.73 -26.97
CA ARG A 895 3.00 59.55 -27.43
C ARG A 895 3.16 58.30 -28.30
N ASN A 896 2.64 57.16 -27.86
CA ASN A 896 2.76 55.90 -28.57
C ASN A 896 2.00 55.90 -29.90
N MET A 897 0.88 56.62 -29.98
CA MET A 897 0.15 56.84 -31.25
C MET A 897 1.00 57.59 -32.28
N HIS A 898 1.72 58.62 -31.86
CA HIS A 898 2.66 59.33 -32.73
C HIS A 898 3.84 58.44 -33.13
N GLU A 899 4.46 57.74 -32.18
CA GLU A 899 5.61 56.86 -32.45
C GLU A 899 5.27 55.73 -33.43
N VAL A 900 4.10 55.10 -33.32
CA VAL A 900 3.68 54.07 -34.29
C VAL A 900 3.54 54.67 -35.69
N ASN A 901 2.92 55.84 -35.83
CA ASN A 901 2.78 56.52 -37.12
C ASN A 901 4.12 56.92 -37.75
N GLU A 902 5.14 57.25 -36.96
CA GLU A 902 6.49 57.54 -37.45
C GLU A 902 7.25 56.26 -37.88
N HIS A 903 7.00 55.15 -37.20
CA HIS A 903 7.68 53.88 -37.48
C HIS A 903 6.97 53.03 -38.54
N LEU A 904 5.78 53.44 -38.98
CA LEU A 904 5.02 52.85 -40.09
C LEU A 904 5.74 53.07 -41.42
N GLY A 905 6.75 52.24 -41.70
CA GLY A 905 7.55 52.27 -42.93
C GLY A 905 9.01 51.82 -42.76
N ASN A 906 9.52 51.71 -41.53
CA ASN A 906 10.92 51.36 -41.25
C ASN A 906 11.10 49.86 -40.91
N GLU A 907 11.88 49.14 -41.73
CA GLU A 907 12.16 47.68 -41.59
C GLU A 907 13.16 47.32 -40.45
N ARG A 908 13.40 48.22 -39.49
CA ARG A 908 14.51 48.08 -38.52
C ARG A 908 14.10 47.97 -37.04
N HIS A 909 12.80 48.07 -36.71
CA HIS A 909 12.33 48.15 -35.32
C HIS A 909 11.05 47.32 -35.06
N HIS A 910 11.09 46.03 -35.39
CA HIS A 910 9.95 45.11 -35.28
C HIS A 910 9.54 44.84 -33.82
N VAL A 911 10.49 44.63 -32.90
CA VAL A 911 10.17 44.32 -31.48
C VAL A 911 9.54 45.53 -30.80
N ARG A 912 10.04 46.73 -31.06
CA ARG A 912 9.46 47.98 -30.54
C ARG A 912 8.04 48.18 -31.07
N LEU A 913 7.82 47.93 -32.36
CA LEU A 913 6.50 48.02 -32.97
C LEU A 913 5.51 47.01 -32.35
N ILE A 914 5.95 45.77 -32.09
CA ILE A 914 5.14 44.77 -31.39
C ILE A 914 4.74 45.26 -30.00
N GLY A 915 5.68 45.82 -29.22
CA GLY A 915 5.41 46.37 -27.88
C GLY A 915 4.40 47.52 -27.92
N LEU A 916 4.62 48.50 -28.80
CA LEU A 916 3.74 49.66 -28.98
C LEU A 916 2.32 49.24 -29.39
N ILE A 917 2.18 48.35 -30.38
CA ILE A 917 0.87 47.88 -30.86
C ILE A 917 0.16 47.08 -29.76
N THR A 918 0.87 46.20 -29.07
CA THR A 918 0.29 45.38 -27.99
C THR A 918 -0.26 46.27 -26.87
N TRP A 919 0.51 47.26 -26.44
CA TRP A 919 0.11 48.19 -25.38
C TRP A 919 -1.05 49.10 -25.81
N LEU A 920 -1.05 49.59 -27.07
CA LEU A 920 -2.15 50.40 -27.59
C LEU A 920 -3.45 49.60 -27.72
N LYS A 921 -3.38 48.32 -28.15
CA LYS A 921 -4.57 47.43 -28.15
C LYS A 921 -5.10 47.21 -26.74
N TYR A 922 -4.20 47.00 -25.77
CA TYR A 922 -4.53 46.86 -24.36
C TYR A 922 -5.24 48.12 -23.81
N TYR A 923 -4.63 49.30 -23.94
CA TYR A 923 -5.18 50.56 -23.44
C TYR A 923 -6.53 50.89 -24.10
N THR A 924 -6.67 50.65 -25.41
CA THR A 924 -7.92 50.92 -26.12
C THR A 924 -9.03 49.93 -25.85
N GLN A 925 -8.72 48.68 -25.51
CA GLN A 925 -9.72 47.74 -25.04
C GLN A 925 -10.27 48.13 -23.65
N ILE A 926 -9.40 48.63 -22.75
CA ILE A 926 -9.84 49.21 -21.47
C ILE A 926 -10.75 50.41 -21.72
N TYR A 927 -10.35 51.32 -22.62
CA TYR A 927 -11.18 52.46 -23.01
C TYR A 927 -12.54 52.02 -23.57
N ALA A 928 -12.58 50.99 -24.44
CA ALA A 928 -13.83 50.45 -24.98
C ALA A 928 -14.74 49.89 -23.87
N PHE A 929 -14.18 49.19 -22.88
CA PHE A 929 -14.94 48.65 -21.75
C PHE A 929 -15.52 49.76 -20.86
N VAL A 930 -14.70 50.73 -20.46
CA VAL A 930 -15.14 51.88 -19.63
C VAL A 930 -16.18 52.71 -20.38
N LEU A 931 -16.03 52.86 -21.69
CA LEU A 931 -17.01 53.52 -22.56
C LEU A 931 -18.34 52.75 -22.61
N HIS A 932 -18.31 51.42 -22.64
CA HIS A 932 -19.50 50.56 -22.63
C HIS A 932 -20.29 50.68 -21.31
N ASN A 933 -19.61 50.83 -20.18
CA ASN A 933 -20.23 50.92 -18.85
C ASN A 933 -20.67 52.33 -18.43
N ASP A 934 -20.60 53.33 -19.33
CA ASP A 934 -21.05 54.72 -19.10
C ASP A 934 -20.33 55.47 -17.98
N SER A 935 -19.00 55.28 -17.86
CA SER A 935 -18.22 56.08 -16.90
C SER A 935 -18.20 57.56 -17.27
N HIS A 936 -18.37 58.43 -16.28
CA HIS A 936 -18.35 59.89 -16.42
C HIS A 936 -17.00 60.54 -16.07
N GLU A 937 -15.91 59.77 -16.08
CA GLU A 937 -14.58 60.32 -15.82
C GLU A 937 -14.13 61.38 -16.85
N ASP A 938 -13.47 62.45 -16.39
CA ASP A 938 -12.92 63.51 -17.24
C ASP A 938 -11.95 63.01 -18.33
N ILE A 939 -11.25 61.91 -18.05
CA ILE A 939 -10.27 61.34 -18.99
C ILE A 939 -10.92 60.84 -20.28
N MET A 940 -12.18 60.38 -20.21
CA MET A 940 -12.94 59.91 -21.37
C MET A 940 -13.12 61.02 -22.40
N SER A 941 -13.35 62.25 -21.95
CA SER A 941 -13.49 63.43 -22.81
C SER A 941 -12.18 63.84 -23.49
N ASN A 942 -11.04 63.54 -22.87
CA ASN A 942 -9.71 63.82 -23.45
C ASN A 942 -9.37 62.79 -24.53
N ILE A 943 -9.58 61.51 -24.25
CA ILE A 943 -9.42 60.42 -25.24
C ILE A 943 -10.35 60.63 -26.43
N ASP A 944 -11.61 61.01 -26.18
CA ASP A 944 -12.58 61.31 -27.25
C ASP A 944 -12.13 62.47 -28.14
N ARG A 945 -11.63 63.57 -27.55
CA ARG A 945 -11.06 64.70 -28.30
C ARG A 945 -9.83 64.32 -29.10
N PHE A 946 -8.94 63.50 -28.55
CA PHE A 946 -7.76 63.02 -29.25
C PHE A 946 -8.16 62.18 -30.47
N LEU A 947 -9.02 61.17 -30.26
CA LEU A 947 -9.54 60.33 -31.34
C LEU A 947 -10.30 61.17 -32.37
N ALA A 948 -11.08 62.17 -31.98
CA ALA A 948 -11.80 63.03 -32.94
C ALA A 948 -10.85 63.82 -33.86
N ARG A 949 -9.68 64.22 -33.36
CA ARG A 949 -8.68 65.00 -34.11
C ARG A 949 -7.71 64.13 -34.92
N ASP A 950 -7.48 62.90 -34.50
CA ASP A 950 -6.52 62.02 -35.18
C ASP A 950 -7.08 61.47 -36.51
N GLU A 951 -6.53 61.98 -37.62
CA GLU A 951 -6.86 61.53 -38.97
C GLU A 951 -5.88 60.47 -39.52
N SER A 952 -4.90 60.05 -38.72
CA SER A 952 -3.87 59.10 -39.13
C SER A 952 -4.45 57.75 -39.57
N ILE A 953 -3.67 57.02 -40.37
CA ILE A 953 -4.04 55.69 -40.87
C ILE A 953 -4.18 54.73 -39.70
N PHE A 954 -3.21 54.72 -38.79
CA PHE A 954 -3.25 53.87 -37.60
C PHE A 954 -4.43 54.25 -36.69
N GLY A 955 -4.68 55.55 -36.50
CA GLY A 955 -5.84 56.06 -35.76
C GLY A 955 -7.18 55.59 -36.29
N ALA A 956 -7.36 55.56 -37.61
CA ALA A 956 -8.57 54.99 -38.22
C ALA A 956 -8.72 53.48 -37.92
N THR A 957 -7.61 52.75 -37.93
CA THR A 957 -7.60 51.30 -37.67
C THR A 957 -7.87 50.99 -36.20
N LEU A 958 -7.35 51.81 -35.29
CA LEU A 958 -7.60 51.74 -33.85
C LEU A 958 -9.07 52.06 -33.51
N LYS A 959 -9.67 53.07 -34.17
CA LYS A 959 -11.10 53.38 -34.04
C LYS A 959 -11.99 52.20 -34.46
N LEU A 960 -11.63 51.51 -35.54
CA LEU A 960 -12.33 50.30 -35.99
C LEU A 960 -12.20 49.16 -34.96
N PHE A 961 -11.04 49.03 -34.32
CA PHE A 961 -10.86 48.06 -33.24
C PHE A 961 -11.71 48.38 -32.01
N ILE A 962 -11.73 49.64 -31.57
CA ILE A 962 -12.59 50.09 -30.47
C ILE A 962 -14.05 49.77 -30.80
N LEU A 963 -14.50 50.09 -32.01
CA LEU A 963 -15.86 49.77 -32.48
C LEU A 963 -16.13 48.26 -32.44
N LYS A 964 -15.18 47.43 -32.89
CA LYS A 964 -15.27 45.97 -32.84
C LYS A 964 -15.42 45.46 -31.40
N GLN A 965 -14.65 46.00 -30.45
CA GLN A 965 -14.75 45.63 -29.03
C GLN A 965 -16.10 46.02 -28.44
N LEU A 966 -16.58 47.23 -28.71
CA LEU A 966 -17.89 47.70 -28.24
C LEU A 966 -19.05 46.81 -28.71
N VAL A 967 -19.00 46.38 -29.97
CA VAL A 967 -20.03 45.50 -30.56
C VAL A 967 -19.98 44.11 -29.95
N HIS A 968 -18.78 43.55 -29.76
CA HIS A 968 -18.59 42.25 -29.10
C HIS A 968 -19.07 42.27 -27.64
N MET A 969 -18.71 43.30 -26.87
CA MET A 969 -19.13 43.47 -25.47
C MET A 969 -20.66 43.60 -25.34
N SER A 970 -21.32 44.13 -26.36
CA SER A 970 -22.78 44.33 -26.34
C SER A 970 -23.60 43.05 -26.58
N LYS A 971 -22.98 41.90 -26.90
CA LYS A 971 -23.62 40.59 -27.24
C LYS A 971 -24.29 40.54 -28.64
N ASN A 972 -23.52 40.78 -29.70
CA ASN A 972 -23.97 40.65 -31.10
C ASN A 972 -25.24 41.45 -31.41
N VAL A 973 -25.29 42.68 -30.91
CA VAL A 973 -26.42 43.58 -31.13
C VAL A 973 -26.18 44.37 -32.40
N THR A 974 -27.28 44.70 -33.09
CA THR A 974 -27.24 45.44 -34.34
C THR A 974 -26.63 46.83 -34.12
N LEU A 975 -26.06 47.45 -35.16
CA LEU A 975 -25.46 48.77 -35.04
C LEU A 975 -26.49 49.86 -34.62
N THR A 976 -27.77 49.60 -34.84
CA THR A 976 -28.90 50.38 -34.33
C THR A 976 -29.02 50.33 -32.81
N ASP A 977 -28.76 49.18 -32.19
CA ASP A 977 -28.78 49.07 -30.73
C ASP A 977 -27.53 49.68 -30.09
N VAL A 978 -26.37 49.58 -30.76
CA VAL A 978 -25.16 50.34 -30.40
C VAL A 978 -25.42 51.85 -30.54
N ARG A 979 -26.09 52.28 -31.62
CA ARG A 979 -26.51 53.67 -31.78
C ARG A 979 -27.35 54.11 -30.58
N ASP A 980 -28.39 53.36 -30.24
CA ASP A 980 -29.32 53.74 -29.17
C ASP A 980 -28.64 53.72 -27.77
N LEU A 981 -27.67 52.83 -27.52
CA LEU A 981 -26.84 52.82 -26.31
C LEU A 981 -25.91 54.05 -26.19
N PHE A 982 -25.33 54.52 -27.29
CA PHE A 982 -24.31 55.57 -27.28
C PHE A 982 -24.80 56.96 -27.72
N VAL A 983 -26.03 57.09 -28.24
CA VAL A 983 -26.66 58.37 -28.64
C VAL A 983 -26.69 59.38 -27.49
N HIS A 984 -26.91 58.90 -26.26
CA HIS A 984 -27.03 59.74 -25.06
C HIS A 984 -25.68 60.10 -24.41
N ARG A 985 -24.58 59.46 -24.82
CA ARG A 985 -23.26 59.55 -24.16
C ARG A 985 -22.31 60.61 -24.74
N ASN A 986 -22.75 61.41 -25.72
CA ASN A 986 -22.04 62.58 -26.26
C ASN A 986 -20.58 62.35 -26.77
N VAL A 987 -20.25 61.16 -27.28
CA VAL A 987 -18.92 60.81 -27.81
C VAL A 987 -18.70 61.43 -29.20
N VAL A 988 -17.80 62.40 -29.33
CA VAL A 988 -17.60 63.23 -30.52
C VAL A 988 -17.06 62.43 -31.71
N TRP A 989 -16.07 61.55 -31.53
CA TRP A 989 -15.49 60.81 -32.66
C TRP A 989 -16.43 59.72 -33.20
N LEU A 990 -17.35 59.22 -32.35
CA LEU A 990 -18.33 58.18 -32.68
C LEU A 990 -19.61 58.79 -33.29
N ARG A 991 -19.94 60.04 -32.94
CA ARG A 991 -21.16 60.75 -33.39
C ARG A 991 -21.35 60.75 -34.92
N PRO A 992 -20.33 60.99 -35.78
CA PRO A 992 -20.50 60.92 -37.23
C PRO A 992 -20.93 59.55 -37.76
N LEU A 993 -20.62 58.46 -37.03
CA LEU A 993 -21.04 57.10 -37.35
C LEU A 993 -22.48 56.85 -36.90
N ILE A 994 -22.88 57.41 -35.75
CA ILE A 994 -24.19 57.23 -35.10
C ILE A 994 -25.29 58.09 -35.76
N THR A 995 -25.02 59.37 -36.06
CA THR A 995 -26.04 60.34 -36.51
C THR A 995 -26.34 60.30 -38.01
N ARG A 996 -25.48 59.68 -38.83
CA ARG A 996 -25.70 59.53 -40.29
C ARG A 996 -26.53 58.29 -40.66
N ILE A 997 -27.01 57.54 -39.66
CA ILE A 997 -27.90 56.37 -39.82
C ILE A 997 -29.34 56.82 -39.52
N GLU A 998 -30.00 57.41 -40.52
CA GLU A 998 -31.42 57.77 -40.45
C GLU A 998 -32.34 56.53 -40.37
N PRO A 999 -33.57 56.66 -39.82
CA PRO A 999 -34.46 55.53 -39.48
C PRO A 999 -35.21 54.96 -40.70
N LEU A 1000 -34.49 54.57 -41.77
CA LEU A 1000 -35.08 54.00 -42.99
C LEU A 1000 -34.76 52.51 -43.23
N ALA A 1001 -34.25 51.80 -42.22
CA ALA A 1001 -34.05 50.35 -42.31
C ALA A 1001 -34.52 49.66 -41.03
N THR A 1002 -35.83 49.50 -40.88
CA THR A 1002 -36.37 48.40 -40.07
C THR A 1002 -35.88 47.09 -40.69
N ASN A 1003 -35.08 46.32 -39.93
CA ASN A 1003 -34.57 44.97 -40.21
C ASN A 1003 -33.29 44.83 -41.07
N ARG A 1004 -32.22 45.60 -40.85
CA ARG A 1004 -30.92 45.30 -41.50
C ARG A 1004 -29.73 45.46 -40.57
N ASP A 1005 -29.07 44.34 -40.29
CA ASP A 1005 -27.88 44.26 -39.44
C ASP A 1005 -26.66 44.78 -40.20
N LEU A 1006 -25.99 45.83 -39.71
CA LEU A 1006 -24.69 46.20 -40.27
C LEU A 1006 -23.69 45.07 -39.97
N ILE A 1007 -23.31 44.29 -40.98
CA ILE A 1007 -22.24 43.31 -40.87
C ILE A 1007 -20.94 44.11 -40.83
N LEU A 1008 -20.38 44.28 -39.62
CA LEU A 1008 -18.96 44.59 -39.49
C LEU A 1008 -18.18 43.49 -40.21
N PRO A 1009 -16.94 43.74 -40.67
CA PRO A 1009 -16.10 42.65 -41.13
C PRO A 1009 -15.79 41.73 -39.94
N LEU A 1010 -16.72 40.80 -39.71
CA LEU A 1010 -16.67 39.72 -38.76
C LEU A 1010 -15.69 38.68 -39.33
N PRO A 1011 -15.09 37.82 -38.48
CA PRO A 1011 -14.35 36.68 -39.00
C PRO A 1011 -15.24 35.92 -39.99
N LEU A 1012 -14.67 35.49 -41.12
CA LEU A 1012 -15.32 34.83 -42.27
C LEU A 1012 -16.14 33.55 -41.94
N PHE A 1013 -16.31 33.22 -40.66
CA PHE A 1013 -16.95 32.01 -40.15
C PHE A 1013 -18.39 32.21 -39.66
N GLU A 1014 -18.82 33.45 -39.40
CA GLU A 1014 -20.24 33.78 -39.21
C GLU A 1014 -20.88 33.90 -40.60
N GLY A 1015 -21.39 32.78 -41.14
CA GLY A 1015 -21.88 32.67 -42.53
C GLY A 1015 -21.44 31.39 -43.27
N HIS A 1016 -20.66 30.51 -42.64
CA HIS A 1016 -20.13 29.30 -43.30
C HIS A 1016 -21.25 28.35 -43.77
N ASN A 1017 -22.30 28.20 -42.96
CA ASN A 1017 -23.43 27.34 -43.29
C ASN A 1017 -24.25 27.90 -44.47
N GLU A 1018 -24.41 29.22 -44.50
CA GLU A 1018 -25.06 29.99 -45.57
C GLU A 1018 -24.26 29.84 -46.87
N TYR A 1019 -22.93 29.97 -46.80
CA TYR A 1019 -22.05 29.77 -47.96
C TYR A 1019 -22.07 28.32 -48.48
N LEU A 1020 -22.03 27.32 -47.59
CA LEU A 1020 -22.16 25.91 -47.99
C LEU A 1020 -23.49 25.65 -48.71
N ASN A 1021 -24.60 26.17 -48.17
CA ASN A 1021 -25.92 26.06 -48.79
C ASN A 1021 -25.96 26.74 -50.18
N ILE A 1022 -25.36 27.93 -50.31
CA ILE A 1022 -25.23 28.64 -51.60
C ILE A 1022 -24.39 27.81 -52.58
N ASN A 1023 -23.24 27.29 -52.14
CA ASN A 1023 -22.33 26.52 -52.96
C ASN A 1023 -22.95 25.20 -53.43
N GLU A 1024 -23.67 24.48 -52.56
CA GLU A 1024 -24.43 23.28 -52.95
C GLU A 1024 -25.53 23.62 -53.95
N THR A 1025 -26.27 24.72 -53.74
CA THR A 1025 -27.40 25.11 -54.59
C THR A 1025 -26.94 25.61 -55.97
N LEU A 1026 -25.85 26.38 -56.04
CA LEU A 1026 -25.35 26.96 -57.30
C LEU A 1026 -24.48 25.98 -58.11
N ASN A 1027 -23.78 25.03 -57.47
CA ASN A 1027 -23.07 23.96 -58.19
C ASN A 1027 -24.03 22.91 -58.77
N ASN A 1028 -25.21 22.73 -58.18
CA ASN A 1028 -26.25 21.79 -58.63
C ASN A 1028 -27.34 22.51 -59.44
N PHE A 1029 -26.91 23.12 -60.54
CA PHE A 1029 -27.66 24.15 -61.30
C PHE A 1029 -28.96 23.68 -61.98
N ASP A 1030 -29.25 22.38 -61.99
CA ASP A 1030 -30.44 21.83 -62.66
C ASP A 1030 -31.75 22.10 -61.89
N ASN A 1031 -31.71 22.57 -60.64
CA ASN A 1031 -32.89 22.91 -59.84
C ASN A 1031 -33.11 24.44 -59.73
N ILE A 1032 -33.66 25.02 -60.80
CA ILE A 1032 -33.91 26.47 -60.92
C ILE A 1032 -34.83 27.01 -59.80
N ASP A 1033 -35.77 26.20 -59.30
CA ASP A 1033 -36.67 26.60 -58.22
C ASP A 1033 -35.95 26.79 -56.88
N LYS A 1034 -34.95 25.96 -56.57
CA LYS A 1034 -34.07 26.17 -55.42
C LYS A 1034 -33.26 27.46 -55.55
N VAL A 1035 -32.73 27.76 -56.75
CA VAL A 1035 -31.99 29.01 -57.02
C VAL A 1035 -32.91 30.23 -56.87
N ARG A 1036 -34.15 30.18 -57.36
CA ARG A 1036 -35.15 31.25 -57.13
C ARG A 1036 -35.46 31.46 -55.66
N THR A 1037 -35.57 30.38 -54.90
CA THR A 1037 -35.83 30.44 -53.45
C THR A 1037 -34.64 31.07 -52.71
N LEU A 1038 -33.42 30.67 -53.09
CA LEU A 1038 -32.18 31.24 -52.56
C LEU A 1038 -32.10 32.76 -52.80
N ILE A 1039 -32.35 33.22 -54.04
CA ILE A 1039 -32.33 34.65 -54.40
C ILE A 1039 -33.40 35.45 -53.64
N LYS A 1040 -34.57 34.87 -53.40
CA LYS A 1040 -35.61 35.51 -52.56
C LYS A 1040 -35.14 35.63 -51.11
N ASN A 1041 -34.49 34.60 -50.57
CA ASN A 1041 -33.96 34.62 -49.20
C ASN A 1041 -32.81 35.63 -49.02
N CYS A 1042 -32.01 35.88 -50.06
CA CYS A 1042 -31.01 36.96 -50.07
C CYS A 1042 -31.62 38.35 -49.84
N ARG A 1043 -32.93 38.53 -50.08
CA ARG A 1043 -33.59 39.83 -49.85
C ARG A 1043 -33.72 40.17 -48.37
N THR A 1044 -33.87 39.14 -47.53
CA THR A 1044 -34.15 39.27 -46.09
C THR A 1044 -32.98 38.86 -45.21
N ASN A 1045 -32.07 38.02 -45.69
CA ASN A 1045 -30.86 37.60 -44.96
C ASN A 1045 -29.61 38.19 -45.63
N GLN A 1046 -28.91 39.06 -44.90
CA GLN A 1046 -27.74 39.78 -45.38
C GLN A 1046 -26.48 38.90 -45.48
N GLU A 1047 -26.26 37.98 -44.54
CA GLU A 1047 -25.14 37.03 -44.59
C GLU A 1047 -25.26 36.14 -45.83
N LEU A 1048 -26.49 35.73 -46.13
CA LEU A 1048 -26.83 34.94 -47.31
C LEU A 1048 -26.67 35.76 -48.61
N ALA A 1049 -26.97 37.07 -48.58
CA ALA A 1049 -26.71 37.98 -49.71
C ALA A 1049 -25.21 38.21 -49.96
N TYR A 1050 -24.43 38.40 -48.89
CA TYR A 1050 -22.97 38.57 -48.96
C TYR A 1050 -22.28 37.30 -49.45
N GLY A 1051 -22.64 36.14 -48.87
CA GLY A 1051 -22.18 34.82 -49.33
C GLY A 1051 -22.53 34.55 -50.79
N PHE A 1052 -23.69 35.04 -51.26
CA PHE A 1052 -24.12 34.86 -52.64
C PHE A 1052 -23.19 35.60 -53.60
N TYR A 1053 -22.91 36.88 -53.35
CA TYR A 1053 -21.95 37.63 -54.14
C TYR A 1053 -20.51 37.07 -54.06
N LEU A 1054 -20.07 36.62 -52.88
CA LEU A 1054 -18.75 35.99 -52.70
C LEU A 1054 -18.58 34.76 -53.58
N TRP A 1055 -19.62 33.94 -53.69
CA TRP A 1055 -19.62 32.78 -54.58
C TRP A 1055 -19.40 33.21 -56.04
N PHE A 1056 -20.01 34.31 -56.49
CA PHE A 1056 -19.77 34.86 -57.83
C PHE A 1056 -18.36 35.44 -58.01
N ILE A 1057 -17.74 35.97 -56.96
CA ILE A 1057 -16.31 36.35 -56.99
C ILE A 1057 -15.43 35.10 -57.12
N GLN A 1058 -15.73 34.02 -56.39
CA GLN A 1058 -15.01 32.74 -56.55
C GLN A 1058 -15.18 32.19 -57.96
N TYR A 1059 -16.40 32.19 -58.48
CA TYR A 1059 -16.71 31.79 -59.86
C TYR A 1059 -15.98 32.67 -60.88
N TYR A 1060 -15.86 33.97 -60.61
CA TYR A 1060 -15.13 34.93 -61.44
C TYR A 1060 -13.64 34.60 -61.58
N CYS A 1061 -12.99 34.06 -60.55
CA CYS A 1061 -11.57 33.67 -60.57
C CYS A 1061 -11.22 32.69 -61.69
N ARG A 1062 -12.20 31.94 -62.23
CA ARG A 1062 -11.98 31.01 -63.34
C ARG A 1062 -11.30 31.71 -64.52
N TYR A 1063 -11.61 32.97 -64.82
CA TYR A 1063 -11.06 33.70 -65.97
C TYR A 1063 -9.53 33.92 -65.92
N LEU A 1064 -8.84 33.53 -64.84
CA LEU A 1064 -7.38 33.39 -64.81
C LEU A 1064 -6.83 32.17 -65.54
N THR A 1065 -7.65 31.15 -65.82
CA THR A 1065 -7.18 29.98 -66.58
C THR A 1065 -7.29 30.29 -68.08
N PRO A 1066 -6.24 30.00 -68.88
CA PRO A 1066 -6.30 30.24 -70.32
C PRO A 1066 -7.42 29.43 -70.98
N ASN A 1067 -8.05 30.01 -72.01
CA ASN A 1067 -9.10 29.40 -72.86
C ASN A 1067 -10.45 29.08 -72.21
N ILE A 1068 -10.82 29.69 -71.07
CA ILE A 1068 -12.18 29.53 -70.53
C ILE A 1068 -13.22 30.28 -71.36
N GLN A 1069 -14.20 29.54 -71.88
CA GLN A 1069 -15.37 30.09 -72.54
C GLN A 1069 -16.43 30.54 -71.53
N LYS A 1070 -17.20 31.57 -71.89
CA LYS A 1070 -18.33 32.03 -71.07
C LYS A 1070 -19.40 30.93 -71.03
N ASP A 1071 -19.82 30.56 -69.83
CA ASP A 1071 -20.90 29.58 -69.64
C ASP A 1071 -22.24 30.18 -70.08
N GLN A 1072 -22.61 29.94 -71.34
CA GLN A 1072 -23.78 30.56 -71.98
C GLN A 1072 -25.08 30.16 -71.28
N ARG A 1073 -25.19 28.94 -70.76
CA ARG A 1073 -26.38 28.46 -70.04
C ARG A 1073 -26.52 29.18 -68.70
N PHE A 1074 -25.42 29.34 -67.97
CA PHE A 1074 -25.39 30.06 -66.71
C PHE A 1074 -25.72 31.55 -66.88
N ILE A 1075 -25.20 32.17 -67.95
CA ILE A 1075 -25.50 33.56 -68.32
C ILE A 1075 -26.95 33.71 -68.71
N GLN A 1076 -27.52 32.82 -69.53
CA GLN A 1076 -28.91 32.92 -69.96
C GLN A 1076 -29.88 32.87 -68.78
N VAL A 1077 -29.67 31.94 -67.84
CA VAL A 1077 -30.53 31.82 -66.65
C VAL A 1077 -30.42 33.06 -65.74
N PHE A 1078 -29.21 33.57 -65.47
CA PHE A 1078 -29.04 34.71 -64.56
C PHE A 1078 -29.32 36.08 -65.18
N SER A 1079 -28.93 36.30 -66.44
CA SER A 1079 -29.06 37.59 -67.13
C SER A 1079 -30.39 37.76 -67.87
N VAL A 1080 -31.14 36.67 -68.12
CA VAL A 1080 -32.44 36.69 -68.81
C VAL A 1080 -33.56 36.13 -67.91
N ASP A 1081 -33.47 34.87 -67.48
CA ASP A 1081 -34.61 34.19 -66.80
C ASP A 1081 -34.85 34.65 -65.35
N LEU A 1082 -33.78 35.03 -64.64
CA LEU A 1082 -33.81 35.48 -63.24
C LEU A 1082 -33.57 36.99 -63.12
N LYS A 1083 -33.47 37.72 -64.23
CA LYS A 1083 -33.12 39.15 -64.26
C LYS A 1083 -33.99 40.00 -63.35
N GLN A 1084 -35.31 39.86 -63.46
CA GLN A 1084 -36.24 40.67 -62.64
C GLN A 1084 -36.09 40.34 -61.16
N LEU A 1085 -35.97 39.06 -60.81
CA LEU A 1085 -35.81 38.60 -59.44
C LEU A 1085 -34.48 39.09 -58.82
N LEU A 1086 -33.41 39.10 -59.59
CA LEU A 1086 -32.10 39.61 -59.16
C LEU A 1086 -32.11 41.13 -59.00
N ILE A 1087 -32.77 41.87 -59.91
CA ILE A 1087 -32.94 43.31 -59.76
C ILE A 1087 -33.77 43.63 -58.50
N ASP A 1088 -34.84 42.88 -58.25
CA ASP A 1088 -35.70 43.05 -57.07
C ASP A 1088 -34.97 42.69 -55.76
N SER A 1089 -34.08 41.70 -55.79
CA SER A 1089 -33.32 41.26 -54.61
C SER A 1089 -32.02 42.04 -54.37
N PHE A 1090 -31.34 42.53 -55.40
CA PHE A 1090 -29.98 43.09 -55.33
C PHE A 1090 -29.83 44.51 -55.90
N GLU A 1091 -30.91 45.12 -56.38
CA GLU A 1091 -30.92 46.43 -57.07
C GLU A 1091 -30.19 46.41 -58.43
N PRO A 1092 -30.41 47.40 -59.31
CA PRO A 1092 -29.79 47.42 -60.64
C PRO A 1092 -28.27 47.38 -60.61
N ILE A 1093 -27.64 48.03 -59.62
CA ILE A 1093 -26.18 48.08 -59.48
C ILE A 1093 -25.63 46.69 -59.09
N GLY A 1094 -26.29 46.01 -58.14
CA GLY A 1094 -25.90 44.66 -57.72
C GLY A 1094 -26.09 43.62 -58.82
N PHE A 1095 -27.19 43.70 -59.57
CA PHE A 1095 -27.41 42.89 -60.77
C PHE A 1095 -26.30 43.10 -61.81
N ASN A 1096 -25.94 44.37 -62.10
CA ASN A 1096 -24.88 44.68 -63.07
C ASN A 1096 -23.51 44.13 -62.65
N LEU A 1097 -23.21 44.12 -61.34
CA LEU A 1097 -22.00 43.50 -60.82
C LEU A 1097 -22.02 41.98 -61.02
N LEU A 1098 -23.11 41.30 -60.64
CA LEU A 1098 -23.25 39.85 -60.82
C LEU A 1098 -23.12 39.45 -62.30
N ALA A 1099 -23.76 40.21 -63.20
CA ALA A 1099 -23.65 40.00 -64.63
C ALA A 1099 -22.20 40.16 -65.13
N SER A 1100 -21.47 41.14 -64.59
CA SER A 1100 -20.05 41.37 -64.92
C SER A 1100 -19.15 40.25 -64.41
N LEU A 1101 -19.38 39.75 -63.18
CA LEU A 1101 -18.67 38.60 -62.61
C LEU A 1101 -18.92 37.31 -63.42
N CYS A 1102 -20.12 37.14 -63.99
CA CYS A 1102 -20.45 36.00 -64.85
C CYS A 1102 -19.79 36.02 -66.22
N CYS A 1103 -19.51 37.21 -66.77
CA CYS A 1103 -19.14 37.39 -68.18
C CYS A 1103 -17.71 37.86 -68.40
N ASN A 1104 -16.93 38.00 -67.33
CA ASN A 1104 -15.74 38.84 -67.24
C ASN A 1104 -16.05 40.32 -67.51
N PHE A 1105 -15.37 41.22 -66.80
CA PHE A 1105 -15.54 42.65 -67.03
C PHE A 1105 -15.06 43.03 -68.44
N SER A 1106 -15.44 44.20 -68.94
CA SER A 1106 -14.90 44.70 -70.21
C SER A 1106 -13.39 44.90 -70.15
N ASP A 1107 -12.67 44.69 -71.26
CA ASP A 1107 -11.20 44.79 -71.35
C ASP A 1107 -10.60 46.11 -70.81
N GLY A 1108 -11.37 47.20 -70.77
CA GLY A 1108 -10.96 48.49 -70.17
C GLY A 1108 -11.23 48.66 -68.66
N SER A 1109 -11.83 47.68 -68.00
CA SER A 1109 -12.17 47.74 -66.58
C SER A 1109 -10.98 47.38 -65.70
N TYR A 1110 -10.81 48.09 -64.57
CA TYR A 1110 -9.85 47.71 -63.53
C TYR A 1110 -10.04 46.25 -63.10
N PHE A 1111 -11.27 45.75 -63.07
CA PHE A 1111 -11.56 44.40 -62.59
C PHE A 1111 -11.28 43.29 -63.60
N TYR A 1112 -11.01 43.58 -64.87
CA TYR A 1112 -10.79 42.56 -65.90
C TYR A 1112 -9.66 41.59 -65.55
N LEU A 1113 -9.96 40.28 -65.55
CA LEU A 1113 -8.98 39.22 -65.28
C LEU A 1113 -8.40 38.69 -66.59
N GLN A 1114 -7.07 38.58 -66.61
CA GLN A 1114 -6.28 38.04 -67.70
C GLN A 1114 -5.46 36.85 -67.21
N PRO A 1115 -5.24 35.80 -68.03
CA PRO A 1115 -4.50 34.61 -67.61
C PRO A 1115 -3.06 34.87 -67.13
N ASN A 1116 -2.42 35.92 -67.67
CA ASN A 1116 -1.02 36.26 -67.37
C ASN A 1116 -0.89 37.36 -66.29
N MET A 1117 -1.93 37.59 -65.50
CA MET A 1117 -1.94 38.62 -64.46
C MET A 1117 -1.02 38.24 -63.29
N SER A 1118 -0.25 39.21 -62.78
CA SER A 1118 0.59 38.97 -61.60
C SER A 1118 -0.25 38.71 -60.35
N LYS A 1119 0.20 37.80 -59.47
CA LYS A 1119 -0.50 37.44 -58.22
C LYS A 1119 -0.87 38.67 -57.39
N LYS A 1120 0.03 39.66 -57.28
CA LYS A 1120 -0.24 40.92 -56.57
C LYS A 1120 -1.40 41.70 -57.18
N ALA A 1121 -1.41 41.82 -58.51
CA ALA A 1121 -2.44 42.56 -59.21
C ALA A 1121 -3.81 41.85 -59.17
N PHE A 1122 -3.81 40.51 -59.09
CA PHE A 1122 -5.00 39.71 -58.87
C PHE A 1122 -5.58 39.88 -57.46
N TYR A 1123 -4.74 39.76 -56.42
CA TYR A 1123 -5.19 39.92 -55.03
C TYR A 1123 -5.76 41.32 -54.75
N CYS A 1124 -5.15 42.38 -55.27
CA CYS A 1124 -5.70 43.74 -55.11
C CYS A 1124 -7.12 43.88 -55.72
N ARG A 1125 -7.37 43.23 -56.85
CA ARG A 1125 -8.69 43.23 -57.51
C ARG A 1125 -9.72 42.43 -56.72
N LEU A 1126 -9.35 41.26 -56.20
CA LEU A 1126 -10.24 40.46 -55.34
C LEU A 1126 -10.62 41.19 -54.06
N ILE A 1127 -9.66 41.86 -53.43
CA ILE A 1127 -9.90 42.67 -52.24
C ILE A 1127 -10.88 43.80 -52.57
N ALA A 1128 -10.63 44.52 -53.66
CA ALA A 1128 -11.52 45.58 -54.13
C ALA A 1128 -12.93 45.04 -54.45
N LEU A 1129 -13.06 43.86 -55.07
CA LEU A 1129 -14.35 43.21 -55.33
C LEU A 1129 -15.07 42.80 -54.04
N ASN A 1130 -14.36 42.20 -53.08
CA ASN A 1130 -14.94 41.82 -51.79
C ASN A 1130 -15.47 43.03 -51.03
N ILE A 1131 -14.79 44.18 -51.11
CA ILE A 1131 -15.25 45.43 -50.51
C ILE A 1131 -16.50 45.96 -51.21
N VAL A 1132 -16.51 45.97 -52.55
CA VAL A 1132 -17.68 46.37 -53.34
C VAL A 1132 -18.88 45.49 -53.01
N VAL A 1133 -18.67 44.18 -52.91
CA VAL A 1133 -19.71 43.21 -52.55
C VAL A 1133 -20.20 43.41 -51.11
N LEU A 1134 -19.32 43.70 -50.16
CA LEU A 1134 -19.71 44.04 -48.80
C LEU A 1134 -20.60 45.30 -48.78
N CYS A 1135 -20.23 46.34 -49.52
CA CYS A 1135 -21.01 47.57 -49.65
C CYS A 1135 -22.38 47.35 -50.34
N LEU A 1136 -22.46 46.44 -51.32
CA LEU A 1136 -23.71 46.11 -52.01
C LEU A 1136 -24.61 45.19 -51.18
N SER A 1137 -24.03 44.25 -50.43
CA SER A 1137 -24.78 43.34 -49.54
C SER A 1137 -25.48 44.09 -48.40
N THR A 1138 -24.91 45.22 -47.96
CA THR A 1138 -25.50 46.12 -46.96
C THR A 1138 -26.56 47.07 -47.52
N LYS A 1139 -26.82 47.06 -48.85
CA LYS A 1139 -27.79 47.91 -49.58
C LYS A 1139 -27.75 49.39 -49.13
N THR A 1140 -26.56 49.97 -49.09
CA THR A 1140 -26.37 51.38 -48.71
C THR A 1140 -26.65 52.29 -49.90
N CYS A 1141 -27.51 53.30 -49.69
CA CYS A 1141 -28.00 54.28 -50.66
C CYS A 1141 -26.92 54.90 -51.58
N PRO A 1142 -27.32 55.48 -52.74
CA PRO A 1142 -26.44 56.16 -53.70
C PRO A 1142 -25.77 57.47 -53.20
N LYS A 1143 -25.77 57.75 -51.89
CA LYS A 1143 -25.03 58.87 -51.29
C LYS A 1143 -23.90 58.33 -50.42
N THR A 1144 -22.70 58.88 -50.63
CA THR A 1144 -21.46 58.57 -49.92
C THR A 1144 -21.62 58.68 -48.39
N THR A 1145 -21.87 57.54 -47.73
CA THR A 1145 -21.76 57.45 -46.27
C THR A 1145 -20.29 57.56 -45.87
N TYR A 1146 -19.96 58.23 -44.77
CA TYR A 1146 -18.58 58.34 -44.27
C TYR A 1146 -17.95 56.97 -44.00
N PHE A 1147 -18.76 55.95 -43.70
CA PHE A 1147 -18.32 54.56 -43.57
C PHE A 1147 -17.93 53.94 -44.92
N GLY A 1148 -18.72 54.18 -45.98
CA GLY A 1148 -18.33 53.89 -47.36
C GLY A 1148 -17.08 54.66 -47.78
N THR A 1149 -16.93 55.91 -47.35
CA THR A 1149 -15.73 56.74 -47.57
C THR A 1149 -14.51 56.22 -46.79
N LEU A 1150 -14.68 55.72 -45.56
CA LEU A 1150 -13.64 55.08 -44.74
C LEU A 1150 -13.16 53.77 -45.38
N LEU A 1151 -14.09 52.98 -45.94
CA LEU A 1151 -13.79 51.76 -46.69
C LEU A 1151 -13.17 52.06 -48.08
N LEU A 1152 -13.66 53.05 -48.83
CA LEU A 1152 -13.22 53.33 -50.21
C LEU A 1152 -11.98 54.24 -50.32
N ILE A 1153 -11.81 55.25 -49.46
CA ILE A 1153 -10.69 56.22 -49.57
C ILE A 1153 -9.40 55.69 -48.94
N LYS A 1154 -9.47 54.86 -47.89
CA LYS A 1154 -8.27 54.47 -47.12
C LYS A 1154 -7.71 53.06 -47.43
N ILE A 1155 -8.39 52.25 -48.25
CA ILE A 1155 -7.93 50.89 -48.59
C ILE A 1155 -6.89 50.85 -49.72
N ASN A 1156 -6.84 51.87 -50.58
CA ASN A 1156 -5.89 51.89 -51.72
C ASN A 1156 -4.40 51.98 -51.30
N ILE A 1157 -4.11 52.27 -50.01
CA ILE A 1157 -2.74 52.48 -49.50
C ILE A 1157 -2.35 51.47 -48.40
N CYS A 1158 -3.29 50.73 -47.80
CA CYS A 1158 -3.07 50.08 -46.48
C CYS A 1158 -3.16 48.56 -46.42
N LEU A 1159 -2.84 47.86 -47.51
CA LEU A 1159 -2.80 46.39 -47.47
C LEU A 1159 -1.74 45.84 -46.49
N LYS A 1160 -0.59 46.51 -46.34
CA LYS A 1160 0.49 46.08 -45.42
C LYS A 1160 0.18 46.32 -43.94
N THR A 1161 -0.48 47.43 -43.61
CA THR A 1161 -0.76 47.84 -42.21
C THR A 1161 -2.01 47.16 -41.65
N ILE A 1162 -3.06 47.03 -42.46
CA ILE A 1162 -4.29 46.32 -42.06
C ILE A 1162 -4.00 44.83 -41.77
N LEU A 1163 -3.06 44.23 -42.52
CA LEU A 1163 -2.57 42.87 -42.29
C LEU A 1163 -1.82 42.72 -40.96
N ILE A 1164 -1.06 43.73 -40.52
CA ILE A 1164 -0.23 43.67 -39.31
C ILE A 1164 -1.00 44.02 -38.03
N THR A 1165 -2.09 44.80 -38.10
CA THR A 1165 -2.65 45.43 -36.89
C THR A 1165 -3.94 44.79 -36.34
N PHE A 1166 -4.85 44.23 -37.14
CA PHE A 1166 -6.20 43.88 -36.62
C PHE A 1166 -6.87 42.58 -37.10
N ASN A 1167 -6.15 41.57 -37.60
CA ASN A 1167 -6.71 40.28 -38.05
C ASN A 1167 -7.88 40.46 -39.04
N LEU A 1168 -7.55 40.76 -40.29
CA LEU A 1168 -8.50 40.73 -41.42
C LEU A 1168 -8.11 39.70 -42.48
N TYR A 1169 -7.53 38.54 -42.11
CA TYR A 1169 -7.35 37.43 -43.05
C TYR A 1169 -7.59 36.03 -42.45
N VAL A 1170 -8.26 35.23 -43.30
CA VAL A 1170 -8.74 33.82 -43.29
C VAL A 1170 -9.75 33.43 -42.22
#